data_AF-W0DNV7-F1
#
_entry.id   AF-W0DNV7-F1
#
_cell.length_a   1.000
_cell.length_b   1.000
_cell.length_c   1.000
_cell.angle_alpha   90.00
_cell.angle_beta   90.00
_cell.angle_gamma   90.00
#
_symmetry.space_group_name_H-M   'P 1'
#
loop_
_entity.id
_entity.type
_entity.pdbx_description
1 polymer ?
#
loop_
_entity_poly.entity_id
_entity_poly.type
_entity_poly.pdbx_seq_one_letter_code
_entity_poly.pdbx_strand_id
1 'polypeptide(L)'
;MTTPRFSVLLPVFNHARYVGQAIDSVLQQTTSDLELLIVDDASSDSSWDVVNGFQDPRIRAARHERNQGAHATLNELLRLARGQWIAILNSDDLFHPQRLEVCGERLEASGADLVGSDITLIDAHGQPVAGHWWVDAFARLKDCLTTTGDWTATLLEGNVFMSTSNFVFTRSLALDLQGFRDFSYVLDYDFLLRALLLGRRLDWVASPLLSYRLHGDNTIGGDPMRANLECARLLRELSPDLIAGDDAVRALRLEHLVSQWQRVERYIGEIAAAQRHEALVAKENELIPLIRDRDDWIAQRDQWIAEREGWIAERDVWIQDRDRWIEERDAKIVEQHLRIDALRLQRTRRIEEAEALRAEVARLNRNPVLRLARAAAAPFRWVRRHWPAVRAGQGPLIKVRGFPELRGYIAPRLTRVSCVSFDVFDTLLARCIEPPEDLHRRVATLLARQVEGVTVATVLAARAAVEHRLRQQASQDGLDHECHYDPLIEGWITDLAGHADPDLIELVQRTERELEILALAAKPGARDTLEWLRRSGVRVIAVSDMYLSHDHLVELLEHCGLGSYIDRVYVSSEFGLGKYTGRLHRKVLEVEGLAPQDIIHVGDNLISDMNVPTQLGMTGVFLDEREERLRRRRQTLSSEMACRGGIWPGRRLFEIVEFRMGQCPAYQQARHDSYFEYGAHILGPAFGTFFLGLARQIEKIRPERIYFLARDGFLFQRMYERWRELETRDTEAWPEPTYLYASRRVVATASVADGLTPEQAIVAFYNPKQQGLQSLFKTFGLPPEEFAGTAVRHGFVELDEPLEDWHDPRLLSFLEDREVQDRIRTHGIRARDRLQRYFAEHGFFDSTRVALVDIGWNGTIQKFLEDSFSSRPDFPELHGWYFAFVGQMHGDFGAGERIQGIMFDQRRNDPYERAVMEFEELFEQGARSAEGTTLGYQSDGEGRVHPVLKEDSAPDRQDEISCNPLIERFQQGVLTHLEHFHAAWRLTGYDFDQIRPYTLALVERAVIHPTREEVALISRLAHTEDFGHDALLALGPGTVRRRDLLRPRALVDKLRRMAWPQGAMASQRVPLANLALRGLQFLRIRRRIAQ
;
A
#
# COMPACT_ATOMS: atom_id res chain seq x y z
N MET A 1 70.49 5.62 -3.19
CA MET A 1 69.68 5.93 -2.00
C MET A 1 69.44 4.61 -1.28
N THR A 2 69.76 4.54 0.01
CA THR A 2 69.54 3.36 0.85
C THR A 2 68.03 3.10 0.97
N THR A 3 67.60 1.85 0.86
CA THR A 3 66.21 1.45 1.07
C THR A 3 65.86 1.67 2.55
N PRO A 4 64.80 2.43 2.89
CA PRO A 4 64.45 2.65 4.28
C PRO A 4 64.02 1.34 4.95
N ARG A 5 64.18 1.21 6.26
CA ARG A 5 63.65 0.04 6.99
C ARG A 5 62.13 0.07 7.07
N PHE A 6 61.54 1.24 7.32
CA PHE A 6 60.09 1.45 7.37
C PHE A 6 59.57 2.39 6.28
N SER A 7 58.43 2.05 5.69
CA SER A 7 57.56 3.02 5.02
C SER A 7 56.31 3.22 5.87
N VAL A 8 56.10 4.45 6.35
CA VAL A 8 54.89 4.83 7.07
C VAL A 8 53.90 5.42 6.08
N LEU A 9 52.69 4.87 6.02
CA LEU A 9 51.62 5.28 5.12
C LEU A 9 50.60 6.10 5.90
N LEU A 10 50.35 7.33 5.45
CA LEU A 10 49.46 8.26 6.12
C LEU A 10 48.40 8.79 5.14
N PRO A 11 47.22 8.14 5.07
CA PRO A 11 46.08 8.67 4.31
C PRO A 11 45.45 9.86 5.05
N VAL A 12 45.17 10.94 4.32
CA VAL A 12 44.60 12.18 4.87
C VAL A 12 43.26 12.50 4.20
N PHE A 13 42.22 12.72 5.01
CA PHE A 13 40.96 13.27 4.55
C PHE A 13 40.29 14.06 5.67
N ASN A 14 40.15 15.38 5.50
CA ASN A 14 39.45 16.28 6.43
C ASN A 14 39.90 16.21 7.91
N HIS A 15 41.21 16.12 8.17
CA HIS A 15 41.81 16.03 9.51
C HIS A 15 42.79 17.17 9.81
N ALA A 16 42.52 18.41 9.36
CA ALA A 16 43.43 19.55 9.53
C ALA A 16 43.84 19.77 10.99
N ARG A 17 42.94 19.45 11.94
CA ARG A 17 43.15 19.58 13.38
C ARG A 17 44.18 18.60 13.95
N TYR A 18 44.33 17.43 13.34
CA TYR A 18 45.08 16.30 13.92
C TYR A 18 46.30 15.89 13.10
N VAL A 19 46.26 16.08 11.77
CA VAL A 19 47.28 15.58 10.84
C VAL A 19 48.70 16.07 11.16
N GLY A 20 48.84 17.30 11.67
CA GLY A 20 50.13 17.81 12.12
C GLY A 20 50.74 16.98 13.26
N GLN A 21 49.92 16.62 14.26
CA GLN A 21 50.37 15.78 15.39
C GLN A 21 50.71 14.35 14.92
N ALA A 22 49.93 13.81 13.99
CA ALA A 22 50.18 12.49 13.40
C ALA A 22 51.55 12.46 12.69
N ILE A 23 51.83 13.46 11.84
CA ILE A 23 53.12 13.61 11.15
C ILE A 23 54.25 13.73 12.18
N ASP A 24 54.13 14.62 13.17
CA ASP A 24 55.14 14.80 14.21
C ASP A 24 55.45 13.50 14.96
N SER A 25 54.42 12.70 15.28
CA SER A 25 54.60 11.42 15.99
C SER A 25 55.41 10.39 15.20
N VAL A 26 55.37 10.46 13.87
CA VAL A 26 56.19 9.62 12.97
C VAL A 26 57.61 10.16 12.87
N LEU A 27 57.77 11.47 12.72
CA LEU A 27 59.11 12.08 12.58
C LEU A 27 59.95 11.97 13.86
N GLN A 28 59.30 11.87 15.02
CA GLN A 28 59.90 11.73 16.35
C GLN A 28 60.14 10.27 16.78
N GLN A 29 59.98 9.29 15.87
CA GLN A 29 60.32 7.90 16.19
C GLN A 29 61.81 7.75 16.54
N THR A 30 62.14 6.84 17.45
CA THR A 30 63.52 6.57 17.89
C THR A 30 64.40 6.04 16.76
N THR A 31 63.82 5.35 15.77
CA THR A 31 64.49 4.97 14.53
C THR A 31 64.36 6.07 13.48
N SER A 32 65.49 6.51 12.92
CA SER A 32 65.52 7.47 11.81
C SER A 32 65.42 6.82 10.43
N ASP A 33 65.49 5.49 10.35
CA ASP A 33 65.51 4.72 9.09
C ASP A 33 64.09 4.46 8.55
N LEU A 34 63.42 5.55 8.17
CA LEU A 34 62.04 5.53 7.67
C LEU A 34 61.82 6.53 6.52
N GLU A 35 60.79 6.26 5.71
CA GLU A 35 60.14 7.25 4.86
C GLU A 35 58.67 7.43 5.28
N LEU A 36 58.13 8.65 5.18
CA LEU A 36 56.73 8.96 5.44
C LEU A 36 56.04 9.33 4.12
N LEU A 37 55.07 8.50 3.73
CA LEU A 37 54.28 8.67 2.52
C LEU A 37 52.90 9.21 2.91
N ILE A 38 52.55 10.37 2.37
CA ILE A 38 51.30 11.07 2.69
C ILE A 38 50.51 11.25 1.40
N VAL A 39 49.23 10.87 1.41
CA VAL A 39 48.31 11.19 0.31
C VAL A 39 47.06 11.86 0.89
N ASP A 40 46.82 13.10 0.48
CA ASP A 40 45.57 13.82 0.74
C ASP A 40 44.51 13.42 -0.28
N ASP A 41 43.44 12.79 0.20
CA ASP A 41 42.36 12.24 -0.62
C ASP A 41 41.29 13.29 -0.94
N ALA A 42 41.77 14.42 -1.48
CA ALA A 42 40.97 15.61 -1.82
C ALA A 42 40.22 16.20 -0.61
N SER A 43 40.95 16.50 0.47
CA SER A 43 40.37 17.19 1.64
C SER A 43 39.77 18.53 1.25
N SER A 44 38.64 18.86 1.88
CA SER A 44 37.92 20.13 1.74
C SER A 44 38.30 21.16 2.79
N ASP A 45 38.98 20.74 3.87
CA ASP A 45 39.52 21.60 4.90
C ASP A 45 41.00 21.96 4.63
N SER A 46 41.66 22.57 5.61
CA SER A 46 43.07 22.98 5.53
C SER A 46 44.07 21.83 5.72
N SER A 47 43.67 20.55 5.61
CA SER A 47 44.57 19.40 5.83
C SER A 47 45.79 19.45 4.91
N TRP A 48 45.56 19.72 3.63
CA TRP A 48 46.64 19.82 2.65
C TRP A 48 47.63 20.95 2.96
N ASP A 49 47.13 22.09 3.44
CA ASP A 49 47.98 23.23 3.80
C ASP A 49 48.89 22.87 4.99
N VAL A 50 48.35 22.14 5.97
CA VAL A 50 49.12 21.63 7.12
C VAL A 50 50.19 20.65 6.66
N VAL A 51 49.84 19.67 5.82
CA VAL A 51 50.79 18.68 5.27
C VAL A 51 51.92 19.38 4.49
N ASN A 52 51.58 20.33 3.62
CA ASN A 52 52.54 21.05 2.78
C ASN A 52 53.45 22.00 3.58
N GLY A 53 53.08 22.32 4.84
CA GLY A 53 53.90 23.11 5.75
C GLY A 53 55.13 22.37 6.31
N PHE A 54 55.16 21.03 6.24
CA PHE A 54 56.29 20.24 6.76
C PHE A 54 57.44 20.16 5.75
N GLN A 55 58.64 20.51 6.21
CA GLN A 55 59.88 20.50 5.42
C GLN A 55 60.87 19.49 6.01
N ASP A 56 60.61 18.19 5.81
CA ASP A 56 61.49 17.09 6.23
C ASP A 56 61.81 16.19 5.01
N PRO A 57 63.09 15.87 4.74
CA PRO A 57 63.48 15.09 3.57
C PRO A 57 62.96 13.64 3.55
N ARG A 58 62.44 13.14 4.67
CA ARG A 58 61.80 11.82 4.77
C ARG A 58 60.36 11.82 4.26
N ILE A 59 59.74 12.99 4.06
CA ILE A 59 58.34 13.12 3.67
C ILE A 59 58.20 13.16 2.14
N ARG A 60 57.23 12.38 1.64
CA ARG A 60 56.75 12.43 0.26
C ARG A 60 55.23 12.56 0.30
N ALA A 61 54.73 13.73 -0.06
CA ALA A 61 53.30 14.05 -0.03
C ALA A 61 52.73 14.23 -1.45
N ALA A 62 51.49 13.76 -1.66
CA ALA A 62 50.72 13.98 -2.87
C ALA A 62 49.25 14.27 -2.52
N ARG A 63 48.50 14.83 -3.48
CA ARG A 63 47.08 15.14 -3.32
C ARG A 63 46.27 14.65 -4.51
N HIS A 64 45.12 14.04 -4.24
CA HIS A 64 44.15 13.67 -5.26
C HIS A 64 43.29 14.86 -5.69
N GLU A 65 42.80 14.83 -6.94
CA GLU A 65 41.82 15.80 -7.43
C GLU A 65 40.40 15.54 -6.89
N ARG A 66 40.10 14.29 -6.57
CA ARG A 66 38.81 13.84 -6.03
C ARG A 66 39.03 12.75 -4.98
N ASN A 67 38.12 12.65 -4.01
CA ASN A 67 38.14 11.60 -3.01
C ASN A 67 37.96 10.22 -3.68
N GLN A 68 38.87 9.29 -3.41
CA GLN A 68 38.89 7.93 -3.94
C GLN A 68 38.60 6.88 -2.86
N GLY A 69 38.54 7.28 -1.59
CA GLY A 69 38.30 6.42 -0.44
C GLY A 69 39.58 5.89 0.19
N ALA A 70 39.48 5.48 1.45
CA ALA A 70 40.63 5.04 2.25
C ALA A 70 41.36 3.83 1.65
N HIS A 71 40.63 2.84 1.13
CA HIS A 71 41.23 1.64 0.53
C HIS A 71 42.08 1.98 -0.70
N ALA A 72 41.59 2.85 -1.60
CA ALA A 72 42.28 3.26 -2.82
C ALA A 72 43.55 4.06 -2.48
N THR A 73 43.42 5.00 -1.54
CA THR A 73 44.52 5.82 -1.04
C THR A 73 45.61 4.97 -0.36
N LEU A 74 45.23 4.01 0.49
CA LEU A 74 46.17 3.07 1.12
C LEU A 74 46.87 2.18 0.09
N ASN A 75 46.15 1.69 -0.92
CA ASN A 75 46.75 0.90 -2.00
C ASN A 75 47.73 1.70 -2.86
N GLU A 76 47.47 2.99 -3.07
CA GLU A 76 48.44 3.90 -3.69
C GLU A 76 49.70 4.06 -2.84
N LEU A 77 49.53 4.37 -1.57
CA LEU A 77 50.63 4.49 -0.61
C LEU A 77 51.47 3.21 -0.55
N LEU A 78 50.83 2.03 -0.55
CA LEU A 78 51.49 0.72 -0.60
C LEU A 78 52.33 0.54 -1.87
N ARG A 79 51.83 0.96 -3.04
CA ARG A 79 52.59 0.90 -4.30
C ARG A 79 53.84 1.80 -4.28
N LEU A 80 53.76 2.93 -3.58
CA LEU A 80 54.86 3.89 -3.47
C LEU A 80 55.91 3.53 -2.40
N ALA A 81 55.58 2.61 -1.50
CA ALA A 81 56.41 2.17 -0.39
C ALA A 81 57.63 1.35 -0.83
N ARG A 82 58.79 1.70 -0.27
CA ARG A 82 60.08 1.01 -0.53
C ARG A 82 60.60 0.27 0.69
N GLY A 83 60.05 0.54 1.86
CA GLY A 83 60.45 -0.03 3.13
C GLY A 83 60.33 -1.54 3.18
N GLN A 84 61.20 -2.19 3.95
CA GLN A 84 61.06 -3.61 4.25
C GLN A 84 59.75 -3.89 5.00
N TRP A 85 59.43 -3.01 5.95
CA TRP A 85 58.19 -3.04 6.71
C TRP A 85 57.33 -1.83 6.42
N ILE A 86 56.03 -2.06 6.47
CA ILE A 86 54.98 -1.07 6.28
C ILE A 86 54.34 -0.81 7.63
N ALA A 87 54.21 0.45 7.99
CA ALA A 87 53.36 0.88 9.10
C ALA A 87 52.28 1.81 8.55
N ILE A 88 51.07 1.73 9.07
CA ILE A 88 49.99 2.65 8.68
C ILE A 88 49.67 3.53 9.88
N LEU A 89 49.45 4.82 9.65
CA LEU A 89 48.94 5.75 10.65
C LEU A 89 47.81 6.56 10.03
N ASN A 90 46.60 6.44 10.59
CA ASN A 90 45.50 7.32 10.23
C ASN A 90 45.80 8.74 10.71
N SER A 91 45.34 9.73 9.95
CA SER A 91 45.71 11.14 10.12
C SER A 91 45.20 11.82 11.40
N ASP A 92 44.41 11.11 12.20
CA ASP A 92 43.85 11.49 13.51
C ASP A 92 44.53 10.80 14.70
N ASP A 93 45.32 9.76 14.49
CA ASP A 93 45.97 8.94 15.52
C ASP A 93 47.43 9.37 15.81
N LEU A 94 48.05 8.79 16.84
CA LEU A 94 49.46 9.08 17.21
C LEU A 94 50.26 7.82 17.51
N PHE A 95 51.49 7.74 16.99
CA PHE A 95 52.44 6.71 17.40
C PHE A 95 53.16 7.08 18.71
N HIS A 96 53.41 6.07 19.54
CA HIS A 96 54.38 6.20 20.63
C HIS A 96 55.80 6.32 20.04
N PRO A 97 56.74 7.13 20.60
CA PRO A 97 58.07 7.35 20.02
C PRO A 97 58.89 6.08 19.75
N GLN A 98 58.63 4.99 20.46
CA GLN A 98 59.35 3.71 20.30
C GLN A 98 58.59 2.68 19.44
N ARG A 99 57.45 3.04 18.84
CA ARG A 99 56.56 2.09 18.17
C ARG A 99 57.27 1.32 17.07
N LEU A 100 57.91 2.03 16.13
CA LEU A 100 58.53 1.38 14.97
C LEU A 100 59.68 0.47 15.40
N GLU A 101 60.54 0.93 16.31
CA GLU A 101 61.66 0.14 16.84
C GLU A 101 61.16 -1.17 17.49
N VAL A 102 60.23 -1.08 18.44
CA VAL A 102 59.72 -2.24 19.19
C VAL A 102 58.95 -3.21 18.29
N CYS A 103 58.11 -2.71 17.37
CA CYS A 103 57.38 -3.56 16.43
C CYS A 103 58.34 -4.24 15.43
N GLY A 104 59.37 -3.52 14.96
CA GLY A 104 60.39 -4.09 14.07
C GLY A 104 61.18 -5.21 14.73
N GLU A 105 61.66 -4.99 15.96
CA GLU A 105 62.34 -6.03 16.75
C GLU A 105 61.44 -7.25 16.98
N ARG A 106 60.15 -7.03 17.23
CA ARG A 106 59.18 -8.12 17.41
C ARG A 106 58.98 -8.92 16.13
N LEU A 107 58.87 -8.27 14.96
CA LEU A 107 58.75 -8.94 13.67
C LEU A 107 60.00 -9.79 13.38
N GLU A 108 61.20 -9.28 13.67
CA GLU A 108 62.45 -10.04 13.51
C GLU A 108 62.53 -11.23 14.46
N ALA A 109 62.21 -11.04 15.73
CA ALA A 109 62.33 -12.07 16.75
C ALA A 109 61.30 -13.21 16.58
N SER A 110 60.06 -12.87 16.22
CA SER A 110 58.97 -13.85 16.06
C SER A 110 58.91 -14.46 14.65
N GLY A 111 59.43 -13.75 13.66
CA GLY A 111 59.20 -14.05 12.24
C GLY A 111 57.75 -13.84 11.80
N ALA A 112 56.94 -13.08 12.55
CA ALA A 112 55.57 -12.76 12.16
C ALA A 112 55.52 -11.90 10.89
N ASP A 113 54.41 -12.00 10.16
CA ASP A 113 54.17 -11.20 8.96
C ASP A 113 53.52 -9.84 9.30
N LEU A 114 52.78 -9.76 10.42
CA LEU A 114 52.12 -8.57 10.92
C LEU A 114 52.13 -8.56 12.45
N VAL A 115 52.40 -7.41 13.04
CA VAL A 115 52.39 -7.18 14.48
C VAL A 115 51.49 -6.00 14.84
N GLY A 116 50.75 -6.15 15.94
CA GLY A 116 49.97 -5.08 16.58
C GLY A 116 50.48 -4.80 17.98
N SER A 117 49.95 -3.76 18.60
CA SER A 117 50.27 -3.41 19.99
C SER A 117 49.02 -3.08 20.79
N ASP A 118 49.17 -3.04 22.11
CA ASP A 118 48.19 -2.38 22.96
C ASP A 118 47.97 -0.93 22.51
N ILE A 119 46.76 -0.42 22.74
CA ILE A 119 46.36 0.94 22.37
C ILE A 119 45.97 1.75 23.61
N THR A 120 46.22 3.06 23.54
CA THR A 120 45.64 4.04 24.46
C THR A 120 44.54 4.79 23.73
N LEU A 121 43.30 4.69 24.20
CA LEU A 121 42.21 5.50 23.66
C LEU A 121 42.35 6.94 24.18
N ILE A 122 42.39 7.91 23.26
CA ILE A 122 42.50 9.35 23.57
C ILE A 122 41.30 10.10 22.99
N ASP A 123 40.92 11.23 23.59
CA ASP A 123 39.84 12.08 23.09
C ASP A 123 40.32 13.07 21.99
N ALA A 124 39.39 13.91 21.50
CA ALA A 124 39.67 14.99 20.55
C ALA A 124 40.71 16.03 21.04
N HIS A 125 41.08 16.01 22.33
CA HIS A 125 42.10 16.87 22.94
C HIS A 125 43.39 16.11 23.28
N GLY A 126 43.45 14.81 22.97
CA GLY A 126 44.61 13.96 23.23
C GLY A 126 44.71 13.46 24.67
N GLN A 127 43.65 13.59 25.47
CA GLN A 127 43.61 13.07 26.83
C GLN A 127 43.12 11.62 26.86
N PRO A 128 43.69 10.75 27.71
CA PRO A 128 43.23 9.37 27.83
C PRO A 128 41.74 9.26 28.20
N VAL A 129 41.02 8.37 27.53
CA VAL A 129 39.60 8.10 27.77
C VAL A 129 39.45 6.91 28.71
N ALA A 130 38.77 7.12 29.84
CA ALA A 130 38.34 6.07 30.75
C ALA A 130 36.82 5.88 30.63
N GLY A 131 36.35 4.63 30.64
CA GLY A 131 34.91 4.32 30.67
C GLY A 131 34.17 4.52 29.35
N HIS A 132 34.70 4.00 28.25
CA HIS A 132 34.05 3.98 26.93
C HIS A 132 33.89 2.52 26.47
N TRP A 133 32.78 2.19 25.80
CA TRP A 133 32.48 0.81 25.38
C TRP A 133 33.58 0.18 24.51
N TRP A 134 34.36 1.02 23.82
CA TRP A 134 35.48 0.58 22.99
C TRP A 134 36.70 0.14 23.81
N VAL A 135 36.86 0.67 25.04
CA VAL A 135 37.83 0.16 26.04
C VAL A 135 37.45 -1.26 26.42
N ASP A 136 36.17 -1.48 26.74
CA ASP A 136 35.66 -2.79 27.15
C ASP A 136 35.72 -3.81 26.00
N ALA A 137 35.38 -3.37 24.78
CA ALA A 137 35.48 -4.21 23.59
C ALA A 137 36.92 -4.64 23.31
N PHE A 138 37.87 -3.70 23.38
CA PHE A 138 39.29 -3.99 23.20
C PHE A 138 39.82 -4.95 24.27
N ALA A 139 39.50 -4.71 25.55
CA ALA A 139 39.88 -5.59 26.65
C ALA A 139 39.33 -7.01 26.45
N ARG A 140 38.05 -7.15 26.10
CA ARG A 140 37.42 -8.44 25.82
C ARG A 140 38.10 -9.20 24.67
N LEU A 141 38.43 -8.50 23.58
CA LEU A 141 39.09 -9.12 22.43
C LEU A 141 40.52 -9.56 22.76
N LYS A 142 41.24 -8.79 23.57
CA LYS A 142 42.53 -9.21 24.13
C LYS A 142 42.39 -10.43 25.03
N ASP A 143 41.40 -10.44 25.92
CA ASP A 143 41.16 -11.58 26.80
C ASP A 143 40.86 -12.84 25.99
N CYS A 144 40.09 -12.72 24.89
CA CYS A 144 39.88 -13.80 23.93
C CYS A 144 41.19 -14.32 23.35
N LEU A 145 42.09 -13.45 22.90
CA LEU A 145 43.40 -13.85 22.38
C LEU A 145 44.24 -14.59 23.43
N THR A 146 44.31 -14.06 24.64
CA THR A 146 45.08 -14.68 25.73
C THR A 146 44.51 -16.01 26.19
N THR A 147 43.19 -16.17 26.15
CA THR A 147 42.49 -17.37 26.60
C THR A 147 42.54 -18.48 25.55
N THR A 148 42.32 -18.13 24.28
CA THR A 148 42.23 -19.10 23.20
C THR A 148 43.59 -19.45 22.61
N GLY A 149 44.52 -18.49 22.56
CA GLY A 149 45.77 -18.60 21.81
C GLY A 149 45.58 -18.77 20.30
N ASP A 150 44.35 -18.60 19.78
CA ASP A 150 44.01 -18.78 18.36
C ASP A 150 43.60 -17.43 17.75
N TRP A 151 44.37 -16.99 16.77
CA TRP A 151 44.13 -15.72 16.05
C TRP A 151 42.84 -15.73 15.25
N THR A 152 42.45 -16.86 14.68
CA THR A 152 41.21 -17.00 13.91
C THR A 152 40.00 -16.91 14.83
N ALA A 153 40.00 -17.59 15.98
CA ALA A 153 38.95 -17.50 16.98
C ALA A 153 38.82 -16.06 17.50
N THR A 154 39.95 -15.42 17.82
CA THR A 154 39.99 -14.01 18.26
C THR A 154 39.41 -13.08 17.20
N LEU A 155 39.82 -13.22 15.95
CA LEU A 155 39.31 -12.38 14.88
C LEU A 155 37.88 -12.73 14.50
N LEU A 156 37.39 -13.95 14.71
CA LEU A 156 35.95 -14.25 14.58
C LEU A 156 35.12 -13.64 15.71
N GLU A 157 35.71 -13.45 16.91
CA GLU A 157 35.10 -12.71 18.02
C GLU A 157 35.10 -11.18 17.79
N GLY A 158 35.99 -10.66 16.93
CA GLY A 158 36.03 -9.28 16.47
C GLY A 158 37.44 -8.77 16.17
N ASN A 159 37.54 -7.60 15.54
CA ASN A 159 38.84 -7.01 15.18
C ASN A 159 39.60 -6.46 16.40
N VAL A 160 40.50 -7.27 16.98
CA VAL A 160 41.34 -6.87 18.14
C VAL A 160 42.36 -5.77 17.81
N PHE A 161 42.70 -5.57 16.53
CA PHE A 161 43.62 -4.51 16.13
C PHE A 161 42.96 -3.14 16.07
N MET A 162 41.62 -3.10 16.01
CA MET A 162 40.75 -1.92 16.09
C MET A 162 40.84 -0.94 14.92
N SER A 163 42.01 -0.80 14.31
CA SER A 163 42.27 0.15 13.22
C SER A 163 43.50 -0.28 12.41
N THR A 164 43.54 0.14 11.13
CA THR A 164 44.74 0.08 10.29
C THR A 164 45.94 0.77 10.94
N SER A 165 45.74 1.81 11.77
CA SER A 165 46.83 2.46 12.52
C SER A 165 47.62 1.49 13.39
N ASN A 166 47.02 0.35 13.74
CA ASN A 166 47.69 -0.66 14.55
C ASN A 166 48.56 -1.64 13.74
N PHE A 167 48.61 -1.51 12.41
CA PHE A 167 49.32 -2.47 11.56
C PHE A 167 50.79 -2.07 11.37
N VAL A 168 51.69 -2.98 11.72
CA VAL A 168 53.08 -2.98 11.25
C VAL A 168 53.39 -4.34 10.64
N PHE A 169 53.70 -4.41 9.35
CA PHE A 169 53.74 -5.67 8.61
C PHE A 169 54.80 -5.70 7.52
N THR A 170 55.09 -6.90 7.02
CA THR A 170 56.05 -7.10 5.93
C THR A 170 55.48 -6.59 4.61
N ARG A 171 56.33 -5.97 3.78
CA ARG A 171 55.91 -5.57 2.44
C ARG A 171 55.43 -6.76 1.59
N SER A 172 55.99 -7.94 1.79
CA SER A 172 55.55 -9.19 1.14
C SER A 172 54.09 -9.52 1.46
N LEU A 173 53.65 -9.34 2.71
CA LEU A 173 52.25 -9.60 3.09
C LEU A 173 51.27 -8.75 2.25
N ALA A 174 51.60 -7.47 2.04
CA ALA A 174 50.77 -6.58 1.22
C ALA A 174 50.63 -7.07 -0.23
N LEU A 175 51.75 -7.57 -0.80
CA LEU A 175 51.79 -8.08 -2.17
C LEU A 175 51.01 -9.38 -2.30
N ASP A 176 51.17 -10.30 -1.34
CA ASP A 176 50.47 -11.57 -1.32
C ASP A 176 48.95 -11.38 -1.20
N LEU A 177 48.51 -10.37 -0.45
CA LEU A 177 47.11 -10.00 -0.28
C LEU A 177 46.55 -9.10 -1.38
N GLN A 178 47.39 -8.62 -2.30
CA GLN A 178 47.04 -7.64 -3.33
C GLN A 178 46.42 -6.35 -2.76
N GLY A 179 46.86 -5.95 -1.55
CA GLY A 179 46.39 -4.75 -0.86
C GLY A 179 45.02 -4.88 -0.18
N PHE A 180 44.37 -3.72 0.00
CA PHE A 180 43.07 -3.56 0.64
C PHE A 180 41.92 -3.65 -0.38
N ARG A 181 40.81 -4.31 -0.01
CA ARG A 181 39.59 -4.38 -0.82
C ARG A 181 38.73 -3.12 -0.63
N ASP A 182 37.79 -2.89 -1.55
CA ASP A 182 36.84 -1.77 -1.51
C ASP A 182 35.79 -1.95 -0.40
N PHE A 183 36.24 -1.73 0.83
CA PHE A 183 35.42 -1.61 2.03
C PHE A 183 35.59 -0.22 2.62
N SER A 184 34.51 0.33 3.14
CA SER A 184 34.52 1.67 3.76
C SER A 184 34.77 1.59 5.26
N TYR A 185 34.33 0.52 5.93
CA TYR A 185 34.35 0.43 7.39
C TYR A 185 35.16 -0.74 7.95
N VAL A 186 35.28 -1.84 7.18
CA VAL A 186 35.87 -3.11 7.65
C VAL A 186 37.12 -3.52 6.87
N LEU A 187 37.77 -2.56 6.20
CA LEU A 187 38.94 -2.84 5.33
C LEU A 187 40.15 -3.40 6.08
N ASP A 188 40.32 -2.99 7.34
CA ASP A 188 41.34 -3.52 8.26
C ASP A 188 41.02 -4.96 8.68
N TYR A 189 39.77 -5.21 9.03
CA TYR A 189 39.29 -6.51 9.45
C TYR A 189 39.37 -7.53 8.31
N ASP A 190 38.97 -7.12 7.10
CA ASP A 190 39.14 -7.89 5.87
C ASP A 190 40.61 -8.29 5.64
N PHE A 191 41.53 -7.33 5.76
CA PHE A 191 42.95 -7.56 5.55
C PHE A 191 43.49 -8.64 6.49
N LEU A 192 43.12 -8.58 7.78
CA LEU A 192 43.53 -9.56 8.79
C LEU A 192 42.96 -10.96 8.54
N LEU A 193 41.67 -11.06 8.23
CA LEU A 193 41.02 -12.36 7.96
C LEU A 193 41.62 -13.04 6.72
N ARG A 194 41.89 -12.27 5.65
CA ARG A 194 42.57 -12.81 4.46
C ARG A 194 44.02 -13.20 4.75
N ALA A 195 44.73 -12.47 5.61
CA ALA A 195 46.08 -12.84 6.02
C ALA A 195 46.08 -14.22 6.72
N LEU A 196 45.12 -14.48 7.61
CA LEU A 196 44.97 -15.79 8.25
C LEU A 196 44.65 -16.91 7.26
N LEU A 197 43.78 -16.66 6.28
CA LEU A 197 43.48 -17.65 5.23
C LEU A 197 44.70 -18.02 4.38
N LEU A 198 45.65 -17.09 4.20
CA LEU A 198 46.94 -17.36 3.55
C LEU A 198 47.98 -18.01 4.47
N GLY A 199 47.61 -18.35 5.72
CA GLY A 199 48.51 -18.95 6.70
C GLY A 199 49.56 -17.98 7.26
N ARG A 200 49.30 -16.68 7.22
CA ARG A 200 50.23 -15.64 7.67
C ARG A 200 50.22 -15.52 9.18
N ARG A 201 51.39 -15.24 9.75
CA ARG A 201 51.58 -15.22 11.21
C ARG A 201 51.36 -13.82 11.74
N LEU A 202 50.46 -13.71 12.71
CA LEU A 202 50.21 -12.48 13.46
C LEU A 202 50.90 -12.57 14.83
N ASP A 203 51.35 -11.43 15.36
CA ASP A 203 51.92 -11.33 16.70
C ASP A 203 51.47 -10.03 17.40
N TRP A 204 51.70 -9.95 18.71
CA TRP A 204 51.23 -8.87 19.57
C TRP A 204 52.31 -8.33 20.53
N VAL A 205 52.37 -7.02 20.67
CA VAL A 205 53.18 -6.32 21.67
C VAL A 205 52.29 -5.80 22.80
N ALA A 206 52.44 -6.36 24.00
CA ALA A 206 51.69 -5.97 25.20
C ALA A 206 52.20 -4.65 25.84
N SER A 207 52.46 -3.64 25.01
CA SER A 207 52.82 -2.28 25.42
C SER A 207 51.96 -1.28 24.63
N PRO A 208 51.43 -0.21 25.25
CA PRO A 208 50.55 0.75 24.58
C PRO A 208 51.34 1.65 23.63
N LEU A 209 51.56 1.18 22.38
CA LEU A 209 52.41 1.86 21.40
C LEU A 209 51.63 2.66 20.34
N LEU A 210 50.31 2.68 20.42
CA LEU A 210 49.42 3.49 19.58
C LEU A 210 48.45 4.27 20.46
N SER A 211 48.26 5.56 20.17
CA SER A 211 47.15 6.32 20.72
C SER A 211 46.06 6.47 19.65
N TYR A 212 44.89 5.86 19.90
CA TYR A 212 43.75 5.86 18.99
C TYR A 212 42.76 6.96 19.40
N ARG A 213 42.39 7.85 18.48
CA ARG A 213 41.61 9.06 18.81
C ARG A 213 40.11 8.91 18.60
N LEU A 214 39.35 9.30 19.63
CA LEU A 214 37.89 9.37 19.64
C LEU A 214 37.41 10.81 19.44
N HIS A 215 36.66 11.06 18.37
CA HIS A 215 36.00 12.32 18.06
C HIS A 215 34.70 12.10 17.27
N GLY A 216 33.85 13.14 17.18
CA GLY A 216 32.52 13.04 16.56
C GLY A 216 32.50 12.71 15.06
N ASP A 217 33.66 12.79 14.40
CA ASP A 217 33.82 12.57 12.95
C ASP A 217 34.56 11.25 12.64
N ASN A 218 34.78 10.36 13.62
CA ASN A 218 35.37 9.06 13.33
C ASN A 218 34.47 8.29 12.33
N THR A 219 35.09 7.65 11.33
CA THR A 219 34.39 6.98 10.22
C THR A 219 33.29 6.03 10.71
N ILE A 220 33.58 5.16 11.68
CA ILE A 220 32.62 4.16 12.21
C ILE A 220 31.35 4.81 12.82
N GLY A 221 31.44 6.04 13.31
CA GLY A 221 30.31 6.78 13.86
C GLY A 221 29.39 7.41 12.81
N GLY A 222 29.83 7.54 11.56
CA GLY A 222 29.08 8.21 10.49
C GLY A 222 27.87 7.41 9.96
N ASP A 223 28.02 6.10 9.82
CA ASP A 223 26.94 5.19 9.44
C ASP A 223 27.14 3.79 10.09
N PRO A 224 26.73 3.65 11.36
CA PRO A 224 26.92 2.39 12.09
C PRO A 224 26.12 1.23 11.50
N MET A 225 25.03 1.50 10.78
CA MET A 225 24.26 0.47 10.08
C MET A 225 25.09 -0.12 8.93
N ARG A 226 25.66 0.73 8.08
CA ARG A 226 26.49 0.28 6.96
C ARG A 226 27.75 -0.47 7.43
N ALA A 227 28.38 -0.02 8.52
CA ALA A 227 29.52 -0.72 9.11
C ALA A 227 29.16 -2.18 9.52
N ASN A 228 28.01 -2.37 10.18
CA ASN A 228 27.55 -3.70 10.60
C ASN A 228 27.13 -4.57 9.41
N LEU A 229 26.54 -4.00 8.35
CA LEU A 229 26.20 -4.72 7.13
C LEU A 229 27.44 -5.17 6.34
N GLU A 230 28.48 -4.32 6.24
CA GLU A 230 29.77 -4.70 5.64
C GLU A 230 30.44 -5.82 6.46
N CYS A 231 30.38 -5.75 7.80
CA CYS A 231 30.86 -6.82 8.68
C CYS A 231 30.11 -8.15 8.47
N ALA A 232 28.77 -8.12 8.41
CA ALA A 232 27.96 -9.31 8.15
C ALA A 232 28.30 -9.95 6.79
N ARG A 233 28.48 -9.13 5.75
CA ARG A 233 28.89 -9.58 4.41
C ARG A 233 30.26 -10.26 4.47
N LEU A 234 31.25 -9.61 5.10
CA LEU A 234 32.61 -10.12 5.23
C LEU A 234 32.64 -11.47 5.96
N LEU A 235 31.97 -11.58 7.11
CA LEU A 235 31.92 -12.81 7.89
C LEU A 235 31.20 -13.93 7.14
N ARG A 236 30.10 -13.64 6.44
CA ARG A 236 29.40 -14.63 5.62
C ARG A 236 30.27 -15.16 4.48
N GLU A 237 31.08 -14.30 3.87
CA GLU A 237 31.95 -14.65 2.77
C GLU A 237 33.11 -15.54 3.21
N LEU A 238 33.83 -15.17 4.28
CA LEU A 238 35.08 -15.82 4.67
C LEU A 238 34.92 -16.92 5.73
N SER A 239 33.82 -16.95 6.48
CA SER A 239 33.63 -17.90 7.59
C SER A 239 33.76 -19.38 7.22
N PRO A 240 33.28 -19.89 6.05
CA PRO A 240 33.39 -21.31 5.74
C PRO A 240 34.83 -21.82 5.74
N ASP A 241 35.76 -21.02 5.22
CA ASP A 241 37.18 -21.37 5.15
C ASP A 241 37.89 -21.12 6.50
N LEU A 242 37.48 -20.08 7.23
CA LEU A 242 38.07 -19.75 8.53
C LEU A 242 37.75 -20.81 9.61
N ILE A 243 36.57 -21.41 9.58
CA ILE A 243 36.16 -22.46 10.53
C ILE A 243 36.65 -23.86 10.14
N ALA A 244 37.32 -24.00 8.98
CA ALA A 244 37.90 -25.27 8.58
C ALA A 244 39.00 -25.71 9.56
N GLY A 245 39.06 -27.00 9.84
CA GLY A 245 39.93 -27.59 10.86
C GLY A 245 39.38 -28.89 11.42
N ASP A 246 40.09 -29.47 12.39
CA ASP A 246 39.57 -30.58 13.20
C ASP A 246 38.36 -30.16 14.05
N ASP A 247 37.66 -31.14 14.62
CA ASP A 247 36.39 -30.88 15.31
C ASP A 247 36.55 -29.95 16.53
N ALA A 248 37.69 -29.97 17.22
CA ALA A 248 37.93 -29.14 18.40
C ALA A 248 38.19 -27.67 18.01
N VAL A 249 39.06 -27.45 17.02
CA VAL A 249 39.36 -26.12 16.48
C VAL A 249 38.12 -25.53 15.80
N ARG A 250 37.37 -26.35 15.05
CA ARG A 250 36.12 -25.94 14.42
C ARG A 250 35.08 -25.51 15.45
N ALA A 251 34.90 -26.28 16.51
CA ALA A 251 33.94 -25.94 17.58
C ALA A 251 34.28 -24.60 18.25
N LEU A 252 35.56 -24.39 18.61
CA LEU A 252 36.04 -23.14 19.18
C LEU A 252 35.77 -21.94 18.25
N ARG A 253 36.11 -22.06 16.97
CA ARG A 253 35.92 -20.97 15.99
C ARG A 253 34.45 -20.69 15.72
N LEU A 254 33.61 -21.73 15.68
CA LEU A 254 32.16 -21.58 15.53
C LEU A 254 31.54 -20.84 16.70
N GLU A 255 31.96 -21.12 17.94
CA GLU A 255 31.47 -20.42 19.14
C GLU A 255 31.67 -18.89 19.02
N HIS A 256 32.88 -18.47 18.66
CA HIS A 256 33.22 -17.06 18.50
C HIS A 256 32.54 -16.40 17.29
N LEU A 257 32.40 -17.13 16.18
CA LEU A 257 31.62 -16.65 15.02
C LEU A 257 30.15 -16.41 15.40
N VAL A 258 29.53 -17.35 16.13
CA VAL A 258 28.13 -17.21 16.57
C VAL A 258 27.98 -16.03 17.53
N SER A 259 28.90 -15.87 18.49
CA SER A 259 28.96 -14.71 19.40
C SER A 259 29.01 -13.38 18.63
N GLN A 260 29.85 -13.29 17.60
CA GLN A 260 29.94 -12.10 16.76
C GLN A 260 28.70 -11.88 15.90
N TRP A 261 28.16 -12.93 15.30
CA TRP A 261 26.95 -12.85 14.49
C TRP A 261 25.75 -12.32 15.30
N GLN A 262 25.56 -12.82 16.51
CA GLN A 262 24.50 -12.36 17.41
C GLN A 262 24.65 -10.88 17.79
N ARG A 263 25.87 -10.37 17.95
CA ARG A 263 26.10 -8.94 18.21
C ARG A 263 25.75 -8.09 17.00
N VAL A 264 26.17 -8.50 15.80
CA VAL A 264 25.86 -7.80 14.55
C VAL A 264 24.34 -7.73 14.33
N GLU A 265 23.62 -8.86 14.49
CA GLU A 265 22.17 -8.89 14.38
C GLU A 265 21.47 -7.99 15.41
N ARG A 266 21.94 -8.00 16.67
CA ARG A 266 21.40 -7.15 17.73
C ARG A 266 21.56 -5.66 17.39
N TYR A 267 22.75 -5.24 16.99
CA TYR A 267 23.02 -3.84 16.66
C TYR A 267 22.20 -3.37 15.45
N ILE A 268 22.09 -4.19 14.40
CA ILE A 268 21.22 -3.89 13.25
C ILE A 268 19.77 -3.71 13.72
N GLY A 269 19.27 -4.60 14.57
CA GLY A 269 17.92 -4.51 15.14
C GLY A 269 17.68 -3.25 15.97
N GLU A 270 18.62 -2.91 16.86
CA GLU A 270 18.55 -1.72 17.73
C GLU A 270 18.62 -0.42 16.95
N ILE A 271 19.56 -0.29 15.99
CA ILE A 271 19.68 0.90 15.14
C ILE A 271 18.41 1.08 14.31
N ALA A 272 17.88 0.01 13.71
CA ALA A 272 16.63 0.06 12.95
C ALA A 272 15.42 0.42 13.84
N ALA A 273 15.42 0.07 15.12
CA ALA A 273 14.38 0.47 16.06
C ALA A 273 14.50 1.95 16.46
N ALA A 274 15.72 2.43 16.73
CA ALA A 274 15.99 3.82 17.09
C ALA A 274 15.66 4.77 15.93
N GLN A 275 16.09 4.46 14.70
CA GLN A 275 15.75 5.25 13.51
C GLN A 275 14.24 5.30 13.26
N ARG A 276 13.52 4.19 13.49
CA ARG A 276 12.04 4.17 13.45
C ARG A 276 11.44 5.08 14.52
N HIS A 277 11.97 5.05 15.75
CA HIS A 277 11.49 5.90 16.83
C HIS A 277 11.73 7.39 16.54
N GLU A 278 12.93 7.77 16.11
CA GLU A 278 13.25 9.15 15.74
C GLU A 278 12.38 9.65 14.57
N ALA A 279 12.15 8.80 13.56
CA ALA A 279 11.23 9.13 12.47
C ALA A 279 9.79 9.33 12.96
N LEU A 280 9.33 8.54 13.94
CA LEU A 280 8.02 8.71 14.57
C LEU A 280 7.94 10.01 15.38
N VAL A 281 8.96 10.35 16.17
CA VAL A 281 9.03 11.59 16.95
C VAL A 281 9.12 12.82 16.05
N ALA A 282 9.92 12.77 14.98
CA ALA A 282 9.98 13.83 13.98
C ALA A 282 8.62 14.03 13.30
N LYS A 283 7.92 12.93 13.01
CA LYS A 283 6.57 13.00 12.42
C LYS A 283 5.53 13.52 13.41
N GLU A 284 5.64 13.19 14.69
CA GLU A 284 4.80 13.73 15.75
C GLU A 284 4.99 15.26 15.89
N ASN A 285 6.24 15.72 15.87
CA ASN A 285 6.57 17.15 15.90
C ASN A 285 6.10 17.92 14.65
N GLU A 286 6.00 17.26 13.49
CA GLU A 286 5.41 17.81 12.26
C GLU A 286 3.87 17.88 12.35
N LEU A 287 3.23 16.85 12.93
CA LEU A 287 1.78 16.71 12.96
C LEU A 287 1.12 17.54 14.07
N ILE A 288 1.75 17.73 15.23
CA ILE A 288 1.19 18.50 16.35
C ILE A 288 0.79 19.93 15.95
N PRO A 289 1.63 20.72 15.24
CA PRO A 289 1.24 22.04 14.74
C PRO A 289 0.06 21.99 13.76
N LEU A 290 0.02 21.00 12.86
CA LEU A 290 -1.06 20.84 11.87
C LEU A 290 -2.39 20.45 12.53
N ILE A 291 -2.35 19.64 13.59
CA ILE A 291 -3.53 19.31 14.40
C ILE A 291 -4.06 20.56 15.11
N ARG A 292 -3.15 21.39 15.64
CA ARG A 292 -3.50 22.66 16.28
C ARG A 292 -4.11 23.65 15.29
N ASP A 293 -3.51 23.81 14.10
CA ASP A 293 -4.04 24.65 13.02
C ASP A 293 -5.42 24.18 12.54
N ARG A 294 -5.64 22.86 12.47
CA ARG A 294 -6.95 22.28 12.16
C ARG A 294 -7.97 22.63 13.24
N ASP A 295 -7.63 22.49 14.50
CA ASP A 295 -8.54 22.74 15.62
C ASP A 295 -8.89 24.25 15.71
N ASP A 296 -7.91 25.13 15.47
CA ASP A 296 -8.12 26.57 15.34
C ASP A 296 -9.01 26.91 14.13
N TRP A 297 -8.83 26.22 13.01
CA TRP A 297 -9.69 26.37 11.84
C TRP A 297 -11.14 25.89 12.10
N ILE A 298 -11.33 24.79 12.82
CA ILE A 298 -12.65 24.30 13.23
C ILE A 298 -13.34 25.35 14.11
N ALA A 299 -12.63 25.92 15.09
CA ALA A 299 -13.17 26.97 15.95
C ALA A 299 -13.60 28.22 15.16
N GLN A 300 -12.78 28.67 14.20
CA GLN A 300 -13.13 29.81 13.33
C GLN A 300 -14.33 29.52 12.43
N ARG A 301 -14.43 28.30 11.89
CA ARG A 301 -15.57 27.86 11.08
C ARG A 301 -16.85 27.88 11.91
N ASP A 302 -16.82 27.34 13.12
CA ASP A 302 -18.01 27.26 13.97
C ASP A 302 -18.50 28.65 14.39
N GLN A 303 -17.57 29.58 14.63
CA GLN A 303 -17.90 31.00 14.83
C GLN A 303 -18.57 31.62 13.59
N TRP A 304 -18.04 31.35 12.40
CA TRP A 304 -18.64 31.84 11.15
C TRP A 304 -20.04 31.27 10.88
N ILE A 305 -20.27 30.00 11.24
CA ILE A 305 -21.60 29.37 11.14
C ILE A 305 -22.58 30.11 12.07
N ALA A 306 -22.19 30.38 13.32
CA ALA A 306 -23.02 31.10 14.27
C ALA A 306 -23.36 32.52 13.79
N GLU A 307 -22.39 33.25 13.23
CA GLU A 307 -22.63 34.57 12.63
C GLU A 307 -23.63 34.49 11.47
N ARG A 308 -23.45 33.52 10.56
CA ARG A 308 -24.33 33.30 9.41
C ARG A 308 -25.76 32.95 9.83
N GLU A 309 -25.93 32.14 10.87
CA GLU A 309 -27.26 31.83 11.43
C GLU A 309 -27.94 33.10 11.98
N GLY A 310 -27.17 34.01 12.59
CA GLY A 310 -27.64 35.34 12.98
C GLY A 310 -28.15 36.17 11.79
N TRP A 311 -27.38 36.24 10.70
CA TRP A 311 -27.79 36.93 9.47
C TRP A 311 -29.05 36.33 8.83
N ILE A 312 -29.21 35.01 8.88
CA ILE A 312 -30.42 34.34 8.37
C ILE A 312 -31.63 34.74 9.21
N ALA A 313 -31.50 34.75 10.54
CA ALA A 313 -32.58 35.15 11.44
C ALA A 313 -33.00 36.62 11.19
N GLU A 314 -32.06 37.54 11.02
CA GLU A 314 -32.37 38.94 10.68
C GLU A 314 -33.09 39.09 9.33
N ARG A 315 -32.65 38.32 8.33
CA ARG A 315 -33.29 38.32 7.01
C ARG A 315 -34.72 37.77 7.07
N ASP A 316 -34.96 36.73 7.86
CA ASP A 316 -36.29 36.14 7.99
C ASP A 316 -37.27 37.10 8.68
N VAL A 317 -36.81 37.91 9.64
CA VAL A 317 -37.59 39.03 10.21
C VAL A 317 -37.92 40.06 9.13
N TRP A 318 -36.95 40.45 8.30
CA TRP A 318 -37.18 41.40 7.21
C TRP A 318 -38.19 40.89 6.17
N ILE A 319 -38.15 39.59 5.85
CA ILE A 319 -39.12 38.96 4.94
C ILE A 319 -40.53 39.02 5.52
N GLN A 320 -40.70 38.72 6.82
CA GLN A 320 -42.00 38.81 7.48
C GLN A 320 -42.58 40.24 7.47
N ASP A 321 -41.74 41.26 7.70
CA ASP A 321 -42.17 42.65 7.66
C ASP A 321 -42.56 43.10 6.24
N ARG A 322 -41.80 42.67 5.24
CA ARG A 322 -42.11 42.93 3.82
C ARG A 322 -43.43 42.28 3.41
N ASP A 323 -43.65 41.03 3.78
CA ASP A 323 -44.85 40.29 3.39
C ASP A 323 -46.10 40.91 4.05
N ARG A 324 -46.00 41.36 5.30
CA ARG A 324 -47.04 42.17 5.96
C ARG A 324 -47.33 43.48 5.21
N TRP A 325 -46.30 44.17 4.76
CA TRP A 325 -46.46 45.40 3.97
C TRP A 325 -47.15 45.15 2.63
N ILE A 326 -46.89 44.00 1.98
CA ILE A 326 -47.56 43.59 0.73
C ILE A 326 -49.05 43.34 0.99
N GLU A 327 -49.41 42.58 2.04
CA GLU A 327 -50.82 42.32 2.41
C GLU A 327 -51.61 43.61 2.64
N GLU A 328 -51.03 44.59 3.36
CA GLU A 328 -51.65 45.90 3.56
C GLU A 328 -51.86 46.68 2.24
N ARG A 329 -50.95 46.52 1.28
CA ARG A 329 -51.03 47.16 -0.04
C ARG A 329 -52.13 46.52 -0.88
N ASP A 330 -52.19 45.19 -0.89
CA ASP A 330 -53.16 44.43 -1.66
C ASP A 330 -54.58 44.70 -1.16
N ALA A 331 -54.78 44.80 0.16
CA ALA A 331 -56.06 45.20 0.74
C ALA A 331 -56.52 46.58 0.23
N LYS A 332 -55.60 47.56 0.13
CA LYS A 332 -55.91 48.89 -0.44
C LYS A 332 -56.20 48.84 -1.95
N ILE A 333 -55.53 47.97 -2.69
CA ILE A 333 -55.76 47.79 -4.13
C ILE A 333 -57.16 47.22 -4.38
N VAL A 334 -57.61 46.26 -3.56
CA VAL A 334 -58.96 45.69 -3.62
C VAL A 334 -60.01 46.76 -3.31
N GLU A 335 -59.79 47.58 -2.28
CA GLU A 335 -60.69 48.70 -1.95
C GLU A 335 -60.80 49.70 -3.12
N GLN A 336 -59.67 50.03 -3.76
CA GLN A 336 -59.69 50.92 -4.93
C GLN A 336 -60.39 50.29 -6.15
N HIS A 337 -60.24 48.99 -6.38
CA HIS A 337 -60.93 48.28 -7.46
C HIS A 337 -62.44 48.31 -7.28
N LEU A 338 -62.95 48.04 -6.07
CA LEU A 338 -64.38 48.15 -5.76
C LEU A 338 -64.92 49.57 -6.03
N ARG A 339 -64.11 50.59 -5.72
CA ARG A 339 -64.45 52.00 -5.97
C ARG A 339 -64.47 52.33 -7.47
N ILE A 340 -63.53 51.78 -8.23
CA ILE A 340 -63.47 51.91 -9.70
C ILE A 340 -64.67 51.22 -10.35
N ASP A 341 -65.06 50.05 -9.89
CA ASP A 341 -66.20 49.31 -10.47
C ASP A 341 -67.53 50.01 -10.17
N ALA A 342 -67.69 50.62 -9.00
CA ALA A 342 -68.82 51.50 -8.71
C ALA A 342 -68.89 52.71 -9.65
N LEU A 343 -67.74 53.34 -9.95
CA LEU A 343 -67.65 54.45 -10.91
C LEU A 343 -67.91 53.99 -12.35
N ARG A 344 -67.50 52.77 -12.73
CA ARG A 344 -67.79 52.19 -14.04
C ARG A 344 -69.29 51.96 -14.23
N LEU A 345 -69.99 51.46 -13.21
CA LEU A 345 -71.45 51.30 -13.26
C LEU A 345 -72.19 52.64 -13.45
N GLN A 346 -71.71 53.70 -12.79
CA GLN A 346 -72.20 55.07 -12.99
C GLN A 346 -71.93 55.59 -14.40
N ARG A 347 -70.77 55.24 -14.98
CA ARG A 347 -70.38 55.64 -16.33
C ARG A 347 -71.21 54.92 -17.40
N THR A 348 -71.53 53.63 -17.22
CA THR A 348 -72.37 52.89 -18.16
C THR A 348 -73.77 53.50 -18.25
N ARG A 349 -74.37 53.89 -17.11
CA ARG A 349 -75.65 54.62 -17.08
C ARG A 349 -75.59 55.98 -17.81
N ARG A 350 -74.48 56.70 -17.70
CA ARG A 350 -74.26 57.99 -18.40
C ARG A 350 -73.96 57.83 -19.90
N ILE A 351 -73.50 56.65 -20.33
CA ILE A 351 -73.24 56.34 -21.75
C ILE A 351 -74.54 55.97 -22.46
N GLU A 352 -75.47 55.28 -21.79
CA GLU A 352 -76.83 55.01 -22.31
C GLU A 352 -77.66 56.31 -22.50
N GLU A 353 -77.44 57.33 -21.67
CA GLU A 353 -78.08 58.66 -21.80
C GLU A 353 -77.42 59.55 -22.89
N ALA A 354 -76.18 59.27 -23.30
CA ALA A 354 -75.42 60.06 -24.27
C ALA A 354 -75.48 59.53 -25.72
N GLU A 355 -76.10 58.36 -25.95
CA GLU A 355 -76.36 57.81 -27.29
C GLU A 355 -77.61 58.41 -27.95
N ALA A 356 -78.41 59.21 -27.23
CA ALA A 356 -79.56 59.95 -27.76
C ALA A 356 -79.22 61.35 -28.34
N LEU A 357 -77.96 61.79 -28.31
CA LEU A 357 -77.56 63.16 -28.73
C LEU A 357 -76.30 63.19 -29.62
N ARG A 358 -76.16 62.20 -30.51
CA ARG A 358 -75.06 62.11 -31.50
C ARG A 358 -75.51 62.31 -32.95
N ALA A 359 -76.44 63.23 -33.18
CA ALA A 359 -76.75 63.77 -34.51
C ALA A 359 -76.14 65.16 -34.77
N GLU A 360 -75.39 65.77 -33.83
CA GLU A 360 -75.03 67.19 -33.95
C GLU A 360 -73.60 67.55 -33.49
N VAL A 361 -72.60 66.69 -33.71
CA VAL A 361 -71.17 67.11 -33.58
C VAL A 361 -70.30 66.57 -34.73
N ALA A 362 -70.90 66.28 -35.89
CA ALA A 362 -70.16 66.09 -37.15
C ALA A 362 -69.61 67.41 -37.75
N ARG A 363 -69.39 68.47 -36.94
CA ARG A 363 -69.00 69.79 -37.45
C ARG A 363 -67.83 70.50 -36.74
N LEU A 364 -67.06 69.81 -35.88
CA LEU A 364 -65.92 70.45 -35.20
C LEU A 364 -64.74 69.47 -34.99
N ASN A 365 -64.05 69.08 -36.06
CA ASN A 365 -62.66 68.61 -35.98
C ASN A 365 -61.85 68.93 -37.24
N ARG A 366 -62.04 70.14 -37.76
CA ARG A 366 -61.04 70.84 -38.58
C ARG A 366 -60.47 71.98 -37.74
N ASN A 367 -59.37 71.77 -37.03
CA ASN A 367 -58.50 72.89 -36.70
C ASN A 367 -57.01 72.46 -36.60
N PRO A 368 -56.09 73.16 -37.27
CA PRO A 368 -54.73 72.72 -37.52
C PRO A 368 -53.74 73.49 -36.63
N VAL A 369 -53.53 73.04 -35.39
CA VAL A 369 -52.60 73.73 -34.44
C VAL A 369 -51.56 72.81 -33.78
N LEU A 370 -51.47 71.51 -34.12
CA LEU A 370 -50.36 70.68 -33.64
C LEU A 370 -49.53 70.05 -34.78
N ARG A 371 -49.42 70.81 -35.86
CA ARG A 371 -48.19 70.91 -36.67
C ARG A 371 -47.41 72.12 -36.16
N LEU A 372 -46.41 71.93 -35.31
CA LEU A 372 -45.17 72.73 -35.24
C LEU A 372 -44.37 72.36 -33.99
N ALA A 373 -43.06 72.32 -34.16
CA ALA A 373 -42.02 72.24 -33.12
C ALA A 373 -41.69 70.85 -32.55
N ARG A 374 -41.36 69.92 -33.46
CA ARG A 374 -40.05 69.26 -33.39
C ARG A 374 -39.03 70.17 -34.05
N ALA A 375 -38.08 70.74 -33.30
CA ALA A 375 -36.77 71.14 -33.80
C ALA A 375 -35.80 71.47 -32.65
N ALA A 376 -34.73 70.67 -32.58
CA ALA A 376 -33.33 71.02 -32.34
C ALA A 376 -32.90 71.93 -31.16
N ALA A 377 -31.99 71.41 -30.33
CA ALA A 377 -30.64 71.98 -30.12
C ALA A 377 -29.74 71.07 -29.25
N ALA A 378 -28.62 70.61 -29.81
CA ALA A 378 -27.35 70.34 -29.11
C ALA A 378 -26.52 71.67 -29.15
N PRO A 379 -25.32 71.88 -28.50
CA PRO A 379 -24.21 70.93 -28.37
C PRO A 379 -23.15 71.13 -27.23
N PHE A 380 -22.16 70.22 -27.25
CA PHE A 380 -20.78 70.11 -26.69
C PHE A 380 -19.93 71.36 -26.30
N ARG A 381 -18.98 71.16 -25.35
CA ARG A 381 -17.49 71.09 -25.51
C ARG A 381 -16.77 71.15 -24.14
N TRP A 382 -16.00 70.14 -23.71
CA TRP A 382 -14.55 69.89 -23.93
C TRP A 382 -13.64 71.13 -23.79
N VAL A 383 -12.72 71.11 -22.79
CA VAL A 383 -11.26 71.28 -22.96
C VAL A 383 -10.51 71.14 -21.62
N ARG A 384 -9.63 70.13 -21.61
CA ARG A 384 -8.26 70.09 -21.07
C ARG A 384 -7.97 70.05 -19.56
N ARG A 385 -7.28 68.93 -19.26
CA ARG A 385 -5.94 68.83 -18.64
C ARG A 385 -5.94 69.07 -17.13
N HIS A 386 -5.50 68.13 -16.29
CA HIS A 386 -4.17 67.53 -16.28
C HIS A 386 -4.13 66.21 -15.46
N TRP A 387 -3.65 65.11 -16.08
CA TRP A 387 -2.74 63.99 -15.66
C TRP A 387 -2.38 63.77 -14.15
N PRO A 388 -1.89 62.58 -13.65
CA PRO A 388 -1.49 61.30 -14.32
C PRO A 388 -2.16 59.98 -13.87
N ALA A 389 -2.26 59.06 -14.84
CA ALA A 389 -1.77 57.67 -14.91
C ALA A 389 -1.63 56.76 -13.66
N VAL A 390 -2.20 55.54 -13.78
CA VAL A 390 -1.57 54.18 -13.75
C VAL A 390 -2.48 53.15 -13.06
N ARG A 391 -3.14 52.29 -13.86
CA ARG A 391 -3.28 50.81 -13.74
C ARG A 391 -4.44 50.35 -14.64
N ALA A 392 -4.10 49.75 -15.77
CA ALA A 392 -5.02 49.02 -16.63
C ALA A 392 -4.75 47.52 -16.51
N GLY A 393 -5.81 46.71 -16.46
CA GLY A 393 -5.77 45.33 -16.96
C GLY A 393 -5.99 44.19 -15.96
N GLN A 394 -7.11 44.16 -15.23
CA GLN A 394 -7.74 42.89 -14.81
C GLN A 394 -9.27 43.05 -14.93
N GLY A 395 -9.91 42.21 -15.75
CA GLY A 395 -11.38 42.07 -15.72
C GLY A 395 -11.84 41.52 -14.37
N PRO A 396 -13.13 41.63 -14.01
CA PRO A 396 -13.64 41.10 -12.74
C PRO A 396 -13.45 39.58 -12.69
N LEU A 397 -12.88 39.08 -11.58
CA LEU A 397 -12.71 37.65 -11.32
C LEU A 397 -14.08 36.96 -11.23
N ILE A 398 -14.46 36.17 -12.23
CA ILE A 398 -15.67 35.33 -12.21
C ILE A 398 -15.29 33.96 -11.66
N LYS A 399 -15.69 33.69 -10.43
CA LYS A 399 -15.36 32.48 -9.68
C LYS A 399 -16.65 31.76 -9.25
N VAL A 400 -16.73 30.46 -9.49
CA VAL A 400 -17.87 29.59 -9.11
C VAL A 400 -17.39 28.34 -8.37
N ARG A 401 -18.18 27.83 -7.42
CA ARG A 401 -17.82 26.71 -6.52
C ARG A 401 -18.55 25.42 -6.88
N GLY A 402 -18.32 24.93 -8.10
CA GLY A 402 -18.90 23.70 -8.61
C GLY A 402 -20.02 23.90 -9.64
N PHE A 403 -20.48 22.79 -10.23
CA PHE A 403 -21.45 22.77 -11.32
C PHE A 403 -22.82 23.41 -11.01
N PRO A 404 -23.41 23.29 -9.80
CA PRO A 404 -24.68 23.96 -9.49
C PRO A 404 -24.59 25.50 -9.57
N GLU A 405 -23.52 26.09 -9.02
CA GLU A 405 -23.30 27.54 -9.09
C GLU A 405 -22.96 27.98 -10.52
N LEU A 406 -22.18 27.16 -11.23
CA LEU A 406 -21.90 27.38 -12.65
C LEU A 406 -23.19 27.45 -13.49
N ARG A 407 -24.15 26.54 -13.29
CA ARG A 407 -25.45 26.62 -13.97
C ARG A 407 -26.20 27.89 -13.63
N GLY A 408 -26.25 28.28 -12.36
CA GLY A 408 -26.86 29.54 -11.93
C GLY A 408 -26.22 30.76 -12.60
N TYR A 409 -24.90 30.71 -12.83
CA TYR A 409 -24.17 31.76 -13.52
C TYR A 409 -24.43 31.79 -15.04
N ILE A 410 -24.42 30.63 -15.71
CA ILE A 410 -24.57 30.52 -17.16
C ILE A 410 -26.02 30.74 -17.60
N ALA A 411 -27.02 30.26 -16.86
CA ALA A 411 -28.43 30.29 -17.25
C ALA A 411 -28.95 31.66 -17.75
N PRO A 412 -28.73 32.80 -17.06
CA PRO A 412 -29.20 34.11 -17.53
C PRO A 412 -28.41 34.66 -18.73
N ARG A 413 -27.32 34.00 -19.14
CA ARG A 413 -26.42 34.45 -20.22
C ARG A 413 -26.59 33.64 -21.50
N LEU A 414 -27.29 32.50 -21.46
CA LEU A 414 -27.50 31.62 -22.63
C LEU A 414 -28.18 32.34 -23.82
N THR A 415 -28.98 33.39 -23.58
CA THR A 415 -29.58 34.18 -24.68
C THR A 415 -28.59 35.09 -25.41
N ARG A 416 -27.36 35.24 -24.90
CA ARG A 416 -26.34 36.17 -25.41
C ARG A 416 -25.08 35.47 -25.92
N VAL A 417 -25.00 34.16 -25.78
CA VAL A 417 -23.85 33.35 -26.18
C VAL A 417 -24.34 32.19 -27.04
N SER A 418 -23.59 31.82 -28.05
CA SER A 418 -23.92 30.71 -28.95
C SER A 418 -23.11 29.46 -28.64
N CYS A 419 -22.03 29.59 -27.85
CA CYS A 419 -21.15 28.49 -27.50
C CYS A 419 -20.71 28.56 -26.02
N VAL A 420 -20.62 27.39 -25.38
CA VAL A 420 -19.90 27.20 -24.12
C VAL A 420 -18.77 26.21 -24.35
N SER A 421 -17.55 26.64 -24.07
CA SER A 421 -16.38 25.77 -24.08
C SER A 421 -15.96 25.38 -22.67
N PHE A 422 -15.53 24.14 -22.53
CA PHE A 422 -15.02 23.60 -21.29
C PHE A 422 -13.57 23.19 -21.46
N ASP A 423 -12.76 23.48 -20.47
CA ASP A 423 -11.58 22.69 -20.22
C ASP A 423 -11.95 21.23 -19.86
N VAL A 424 -11.06 20.27 -20.11
CA VAL A 424 -11.36 18.84 -19.96
C VAL A 424 -10.89 18.30 -18.62
N PHE A 425 -9.59 18.30 -18.38
CA PHE A 425 -9.00 17.69 -17.20
C PHE A 425 -9.19 18.60 -16.01
N ASP A 426 -9.47 18.03 -14.85
CA ASP A 426 -9.74 18.76 -13.61
C ASP A 426 -10.97 19.69 -13.62
N THR A 427 -11.59 19.88 -14.79
CA THR A 427 -12.83 20.63 -15.04
C THR A 427 -14.02 19.70 -15.33
N LEU A 428 -13.98 18.89 -16.39
CA LEU A 428 -15.04 17.91 -16.72
C LEU A 428 -14.73 16.52 -16.19
N LEU A 429 -13.45 16.13 -16.23
CA LEU A 429 -12.95 14.86 -15.74
C LEU A 429 -12.14 15.10 -14.46
N ALA A 430 -12.20 14.17 -13.50
CA ALA A 430 -11.33 14.13 -12.33
C ALA A 430 -10.44 12.90 -12.36
N ARG A 431 -9.19 13.07 -11.94
CA ARG A 431 -8.25 11.97 -11.74
C ARG A 431 -8.51 11.28 -10.40
N CYS A 432 -8.68 9.97 -10.45
CA CYS A 432 -8.91 9.10 -9.29
C CYS A 432 -7.63 8.84 -8.50
N ILE A 433 -6.48 9.05 -9.12
CA ILE A 433 -5.14 8.84 -8.57
C ILE A 433 -4.32 10.14 -8.70
N GLU A 434 -3.59 10.46 -7.65
CA GLU A 434 -2.65 11.59 -7.61
C GLU A 434 -1.31 11.13 -7.01
N PRO A 435 -0.18 11.74 -7.44
CA PRO A 435 -0.09 12.70 -8.54
C PRO A 435 -0.11 12.00 -9.93
N PRO A 436 -0.38 12.70 -11.05
CA PRO A 436 -0.59 12.06 -12.36
C PRO A 436 0.65 11.30 -12.89
N GLU A 437 1.85 11.70 -12.47
CA GLU A 437 3.13 11.09 -12.86
C GLU A 437 3.25 9.63 -12.42
N ASP A 438 2.43 9.19 -11.46
CA ASP A 438 2.42 7.79 -11.04
C ASP A 438 1.86 6.86 -12.14
N LEU A 439 1.07 7.37 -13.07
CA LEU A 439 0.69 6.61 -14.28
C LEU A 439 1.91 6.34 -15.16
N HIS A 440 2.76 7.35 -15.38
CA HIS A 440 4.01 7.17 -16.14
C HIS A 440 4.96 6.21 -15.44
N ARG A 441 5.06 6.28 -14.11
CA ARG A 441 5.83 5.31 -13.31
C ARG A 441 5.29 3.89 -13.46
N ARG A 442 3.97 3.74 -13.51
CA ARG A 442 3.32 2.44 -13.71
C ARG A 442 3.62 1.86 -15.09
N VAL A 443 3.49 2.65 -16.16
CA VAL A 443 3.88 2.25 -17.52
C VAL A 443 5.36 1.86 -17.56
N ALA A 444 6.24 2.68 -16.97
CA ALA A 444 7.68 2.40 -16.90
C ALA A 444 7.99 1.09 -16.16
N THR A 445 7.25 0.77 -15.10
CA THR A 445 7.39 -0.48 -14.34
C THR A 445 7.02 -1.70 -15.19
N LEU A 446 5.99 -1.58 -16.02
CA LEU A 446 5.56 -2.66 -16.91
C LEU A 446 6.53 -2.82 -18.09
N LEU A 447 7.01 -1.71 -18.67
CA LEU A 447 7.98 -1.72 -19.76
C LEU A 447 9.34 -2.28 -19.32
N ALA A 448 9.82 -1.93 -18.13
CA ALA A 448 11.08 -2.45 -17.57
C ALA A 448 11.07 -3.99 -17.38
N ARG A 449 9.89 -4.64 -17.34
CA ARG A 449 9.79 -6.10 -17.28
C ARG A 449 9.93 -6.77 -18.66
N GLN A 450 9.75 -6.01 -19.74
CA GLN A 450 9.81 -6.52 -21.12
C GLN A 450 11.18 -6.31 -21.76
N VAL A 451 12.00 -5.41 -21.20
CA VAL A 451 13.32 -5.07 -21.73
C VAL A 451 14.38 -5.52 -20.73
N GLU A 452 15.28 -6.41 -21.16
CA GLU A 452 16.35 -6.93 -20.30
C GLU A 452 17.37 -5.83 -19.93
N GLY A 453 17.89 -5.87 -18.70
CA GLY A 453 18.99 -5.01 -18.26
C GLY A 453 18.62 -3.55 -17.94
N VAL A 454 17.35 -3.15 -18.06
CA VAL A 454 16.88 -1.80 -17.69
C VAL A 454 16.12 -1.79 -16.37
N THR A 455 16.24 -0.66 -15.66
CA THR A 455 15.51 -0.39 -14.42
C THR A 455 14.38 0.60 -14.68
N VAL A 456 13.42 0.70 -13.76
CA VAL A 456 12.35 1.71 -13.84
C VAL A 456 12.92 3.14 -13.91
N ALA A 457 14.02 3.40 -13.20
CA ALA A 457 14.69 4.70 -13.21
C ALA A 457 15.29 5.03 -14.59
N THR A 458 15.93 4.06 -15.25
CA THR A 458 16.49 4.26 -16.59
C THR A 458 15.39 4.43 -17.63
N VAL A 459 14.28 3.69 -17.50
CA VAL A 459 13.10 3.82 -18.37
C VAL A 459 12.49 5.22 -18.28
N LEU A 460 12.31 5.76 -17.07
CA LEU A 460 11.79 7.12 -16.86
C LEU A 460 12.78 8.20 -17.35
N ALA A 461 14.08 8.02 -17.13
CA ALA A 461 15.10 8.95 -17.59
C ALA A 461 15.13 9.06 -19.13
N ALA A 462 15.01 7.94 -19.84
CA ALA A 462 14.93 7.92 -21.30
C ALA A 462 13.69 8.70 -21.81
N ARG A 463 12.51 8.47 -21.20
CA ARG A 463 11.30 9.21 -21.53
C ARG A 463 11.48 10.72 -21.39
N ALA A 464 12.05 11.14 -20.25
CA ALA A 464 12.28 12.56 -19.96
C ALA A 464 13.28 13.20 -20.92
N ALA A 465 14.32 12.46 -21.35
CA ALA A 465 15.30 12.95 -22.31
C ALA A 465 14.68 13.20 -23.69
N VAL A 466 13.80 12.31 -24.16
CA VAL A 466 13.08 12.47 -25.43
C VAL A 466 12.07 13.61 -25.34
N GLU A 467 11.30 13.69 -24.26
CA GLU A 467 10.36 14.79 -24.02
C GLU A 467 11.07 16.15 -24.03
N HIS A 468 12.24 16.23 -23.40
CA HIS A 468 13.07 17.44 -23.42
C HIS A 468 13.55 17.81 -24.82
N ARG A 469 14.01 16.82 -25.61
CA ARG A 469 14.48 17.00 -26.99
C ARG A 469 13.37 17.52 -27.90
N LEU A 470 12.19 16.91 -27.83
CA LEU A 470 11.02 17.32 -28.62
C LEU A 470 10.54 18.73 -28.25
N ARG A 471 10.52 19.09 -26.96
CA ARG A 471 10.19 20.45 -26.51
C ARG A 471 11.19 21.51 -26.96
N GLN A 472 12.47 21.18 -27.01
CA GLN A 472 13.50 22.09 -27.55
C GLN A 472 13.30 22.32 -29.05
N GLN A 473 12.97 21.27 -29.80
CA GLN A 473 12.72 21.35 -31.24
C GLN A 473 11.48 22.20 -31.55
N ALA A 474 10.36 21.97 -30.86
CA ALA A 474 9.15 22.78 -31.02
C ALA A 474 9.38 24.27 -30.74
N SER A 475 10.22 24.59 -29.74
CA SER A 475 10.63 25.97 -29.46
C SER A 475 11.47 26.59 -30.57
N GLN A 476 12.34 25.82 -31.22
CA GLN A 476 13.14 26.29 -32.35
C GLN A 476 12.28 26.55 -33.59
N ASP A 477 11.18 25.79 -33.74
CA ASP A 477 10.21 25.92 -34.83
C ASP A 477 9.17 27.05 -34.60
N GLY A 478 9.25 27.78 -33.47
CA GLY A 478 8.36 28.90 -33.14
C GLY A 478 6.96 28.49 -32.64
N LEU A 479 6.76 27.20 -32.38
CA LEU A 479 5.53 26.64 -31.81
C LEU A 479 5.50 26.84 -30.28
N ASP A 480 4.37 26.52 -29.63
CA ASP A 480 4.33 26.44 -28.17
C ASP A 480 5.22 25.27 -27.67
N HIS A 481 5.71 25.32 -26.42
CA HIS A 481 6.59 24.31 -25.80
C HIS A 481 5.87 22.96 -25.53
N GLU A 482 5.21 22.41 -26.53
CA GLU A 482 4.42 21.17 -26.43
C GLU A 482 5.13 19.99 -27.09
N CYS A 483 4.77 18.78 -26.65
CA CYS A 483 5.35 17.52 -27.12
C CYS A 483 4.23 16.68 -27.71
N HIS A 484 4.41 16.21 -28.95
CA HIS A 484 3.46 15.27 -29.58
C HIS A 484 3.66 13.85 -29.03
N TYR A 485 2.56 13.11 -28.89
CA TYR A 485 2.57 11.78 -28.29
C TYR A 485 3.30 10.72 -29.13
N ASP A 486 3.00 10.59 -30.42
CA ASP A 486 3.60 9.52 -31.25
C ASP A 486 5.13 9.64 -31.38
N PRO A 487 5.70 10.83 -31.66
CA PRO A 487 7.16 11.00 -31.67
C PRO A 487 7.82 10.78 -30.31
N LEU A 488 7.09 11.05 -29.22
CA LEU A 488 7.57 10.80 -27.86
C LEU A 488 7.72 9.30 -27.60
N ILE A 489 6.71 8.49 -27.94
CA ILE A 489 6.76 7.04 -27.72
C ILE A 489 7.79 6.38 -28.63
N GLU A 490 7.83 6.73 -29.91
CA GLU A 490 8.80 6.17 -30.86
C GLU A 490 10.25 6.50 -30.45
N GLY A 491 10.51 7.77 -30.09
CA GLY A 491 11.82 8.18 -29.59
C GLY A 491 12.17 7.52 -28.26
N TRP A 492 11.20 7.33 -27.36
CA TRP A 492 11.41 6.70 -26.07
C TRP A 492 11.81 5.22 -26.20
N ILE A 493 11.11 4.45 -27.04
CA ILE A 493 11.46 3.05 -27.31
C ILE A 493 12.80 2.97 -28.05
N THR A 494 13.06 3.86 -29.00
CA THR A 494 14.35 3.89 -29.72
C THR A 494 15.53 4.13 -28.78
N ASP A 495 15.42 5.10 -27.87
CA ASP A 495 16.47 5.39 -26.90
C ASP A 495 16.67 4.26 -25.87
N LEU A 496 15.64 3.44 -25.61
CA LEU A 496 15.70 2.31 -24.67
C LEU A 496 16.19 1.00 -25.28
N ALA A 497 15.63 0.61 -26.44
CA ALA A 497 15.90 -0.67 -27.09
C ALA A 497 16.97 -0.56 -28.20
N GLY A 498 17.40 0.65 -28.55
CA GLY A 498 18.33 0.92 -29.65
C GLY A 498 17.67 0.94 -31.04
N HIS A 499 16.38 0.62 -31.14
CA HIS A 499 15.56 0.74 -32.36
C HIS A 499 14.09 0.99 -32.02
N ALA A 500 13.31 1.48 -32.98
CA ALA A 500 11.86 1.62 -32.86
C ALA A 500 11.18 0.24 -32.99
N ASP A 501 11.06 -0.48 -31.87
CA ASP A 501 10.36 -1.77 -31.78
C ASP A 501 8.83 -1.57 -31.85
N PRO A 502 8.14 -2.04 -32.91
CA PRO A 502 6.70 -1.85 -33.06
C PRO A 502 5.87 -2.51 -31.94
N ASP A 503 6.30 -3.67 -31.43
CA ASP A 503 5.55 -4.43 -30.43
C ASP A 503 5.61 -3.72 -29.07
N LEU A 504 6.77 -3.14 -28.72
CA LEU A 504 6.93 -2.34 -27.50
C LEU A 504 6.19 -1.01 -27.60
N ILE A 505 6.19 -0.36 -28.78
CA ILE A 505 5.41 0.86 -29.02
C ILE A 505 3.92 0.57 -28.81
N GLU A 506 3.38 -0.48 -29.44
CA GLU A 506 1.98 -0.87 -29.28
C GLU A 506 1.65 -1.20 -27.82
N LEU A 507 2.54 -1.94 -27.13
CA LEU A 507 2.37 -2.26 -25.72
C LEU A 507 2.27 -1.00 -24.85
N VAL A 508 3.17 -0.03 -25.03
CA VAL A 508 3.17 1.23 -24.26
C VAL A 508 1.92 2.03 -24.56
N GLN A 509 1.58 2.20 -25.84
CA GLN A 509 0.39 2.96 -26.25
C GLN A 509 -0.90 2.35 -25.69
N ARG A 510 -1.05 1.02 -25.78
CA ARG A 510 -2.20 0.30 -25.20
C ARG A 510 -2.23 0.44 -23.69
N THR A 511 -1.09 0.26 -23.01
CA THR A 511 -1.02 0.28 -21.55
C THR A 511 -1.30 1.69 -21.00
N GLU A 512 -0.71 2.74 -21.57
CA GLU A 512 -0.97 4.13 -21.15
C GLU A 512 -2.43 4.51 -21.37
N ARG A 513 -3.02 4.12 -22.50
CA ARG A 513 -4.46 4.32 -22.78
C ARG A 513 -5.35 3.63 -21.75
N GLU A 514 -5.13 2.35 -21.48
CA GLU A 514 -5.90 1.59 -20.48
C GLU A 514 -5.80 2.24 -19.09
N LEU A 515 -4.60 2.65 -18.68
CA LEU A 515 -4.38 3.26 -17.38
C LEU A 515 -5.01 4.65 -17.28
N GLU A 516 -4.97 5.46 -18.34
CA GLU A 516 -5.65 6.77 -18.36
C GLU A 516 -7.18 6.62 -18.28
N ILE A 517 -7.75 5.65 -18.99
CA ILE A 517 -9.18 5.30 -18.88
C ILE A 517 -9.54 4.93 -17.43
N LEU A 518 -8.73 4.08 -16.79
CA LEU A 518 -8.94 3.71 -15.39
C LEU A 518 -8.67 4.86 -14.42
N ALA A 519 -7.83 5.83 -14.76
CA ALA A 519 -7.49 6.94 -13.89
C ALA A 519 -8.56 8.02 -13.86
N LEU A 520 -9.42 8.11 -14.88
CA LEU A 520 -10.35 9.23 -15.05
C LEU A 520 -11.79 8.83 -14.72
N ALA A 521 -12.55 9.81 -14.25
CA ALA A 521 -13.99 9.72 -14.07
C ALA A 521 -14.63 11.09 -14.35
N ALA A 522 -15.89 11.11 -14.80
CA ALA A 522 -16.63 12.36 -14.94
C ALA A 522 -16.84 13.02 -13.56
N LYS A 523 -16.66 14.33 -13.47
CA LYS A 523 -16.91 15.06 -12.23
C LYS A 523 -18.40 15.05 -11.86
N PRO A 524 -18.74 15.01 -10.55
CA PRO A 524 -20.11 15.14 -10.10
C PRO A 524 -20.81 16.38 -10.68
N GLY A 525 -21.94 16.18 -11.36
CA GLY A 525 -22.72 17.25 -11.98
C GLY A 525 -22.22 17.75 -13.33
N ALA A 526 -21.10 17.24 -13.85
CA ALA A 526 -20.61 17.58 -15.19
C ALA A 526 -21.58 17.12 -16.27
N ARG A 527 -21.92 15.83 -16.29
CA ARG A 527 -22.89 15.22 -17.22
C ARG A 527 -24.21 15.96 -17.25
N ASP A 528 -24.82 16.14 -16.08
CA ASP A 528 -26.10 16.85 -15.93
C ASP A 528 -26.02 18.30 -16.44
N THR A 529 -24.84 18.95 -16.38
CA THR A 529 -24.64 20.31 -16.87
C THR A 529 -24.52 20.34 -18.38
N LEU A 530 -23.75 19.43 -18.96
CA LEU A 530 -23.62 19.31 -20.41
C LEU A 530 -24.96 18.93 -21.06
N GLU A 531 -25.72 18.03 -20.44
CA GLU A 531 -27.05 17.67 -20.90
C GLU A 531 -28.01 18.87 -20.85
N TRP A 532 -27.99 19.64 -19.78
CA TRP A 532 -28.79 20.86 -19.67
C TRP A 532 -28.42 21.91 -20.74
N LEU A 533 -27.14 22.10 -21.03
CA LEU A 533 -26.67 23.01 -22.09
C LEU A 533 -27.15 22.57 -23.47
N ARG A 534 -27.02 21.27 -23.79
CA ARG A 534 -27.54 20.66 -25.02
C ARG A 534 -29.04 20.89 -25.18
N ARG A 535 -29.84 20.64 -24.13
CA ARG A 535 -31.30 20.89 -24.12
C ARG A 535 -31.65 22.36 -24.29
N SER A 536 -30.75 23.26 -23.90
CA SER A 536 -30.92 24.71 -24.05
C SER A 536 -30.54 25.22 -25.46
N GLY A 537 -30.13 24.32 -26.37
CA GLY A 537 -29.83 24.66 -27.77
C GLY A 537 -28.50 25.40 -27.97
N VAL A 538 -27.60 25.37 -26.99
CA VAL A 538 -26.28 26.01 -27.06
C VAL A 538 -25.22 24.98 -27.45
N ARG A 539 -24.28 25.40 -28.31
CA ARG A 539 -23.19 24.55 -28.79
C ARG A 539 -22.17 24.33 -27.66
N VAL A 540 -21.74 23.09 -27.46
CA VAL A 540 -20.81 22.71 -26.39
C VAL A 540 -19.53 22.17 -26.99
N ILE A 541 -18.39 22.78 -26.67
CA ILE A 541 -17.08 22.32 -27.14
C ILE A 541 -16.14 22.05 -25.96
N ALA A 542 -15.14 21.21 -26.19
CA ALA A 542 -14.08 20.93 -25.23
C ALA A 542 -12.73 21.42 -25.75
N VAL A 543 -11.90 22.00 -24.89
CA VAL A 543 -10.57 22.53 -25.22
C VAL A 543 -9.57 21.98 -24.20
N SER A 544 -8.52 21.32 -24.66
CA SER A 544 -7.51 20.68 -23.81
C SER A 544 -6.09 21.08 -24.22
N ASP A 545 -5.22 21.26 -23.23
CA ASP A 545 -3.77 21.50 -23.39
C ASP A 545 -2.93 20.24 -23.15
N MET A 546 -3.56 19.05 -23.19
CA MET A 546 -2.85 17.79 -23.03
C MET A 546 -2.13 17.32 -24.30
N TYR A 547 -1.07 16.54 -24.10
CA TYR A 547 -0.25 15.95 -25.16
C TYR A 547 -0.95 14.82 -25.94
N LEU A 548 -2.10 14.32 -25.46
CA LEU A 548 -2.87 13.25 -26.10
C LEU A 548 -3.41 13.69 -27.46
N SER A 549 -3.68 12.75 -28.36
CA SER A 549 -4.33 13.03 -29.64
C SER A 549 -5.83 13.34 -29.47
N HIS A 550 -6.46 13.92 -30.49
CA HIS A 550 -7.91 14.15 -30.50
C HIS A 550 -8.70 12.86 -30.32
N ASP A 551 -8.36 11.82 -31.09
CA ASP A 551 -9.06 10.53 -31.04
C ASP A 551 -9.02 9.92 -29.64
N HIS A 552 -7.86 9.97 -28.96
CA HIS A 552 -7.75 9.50 -27.58
C HIS A 552 -8.59 10.33 -26.62
N LEU A 553 -8.62 11.65 -26.77
CA LEU A 553 -9.41 12.49 -25.87
C LEU A 553 -10.92 12.31 -26.06
N VAL A 554 -11.37 12.10 -27.30
CA VAL A 554 -12.76 11.75 -27.61
C VAL A 554 -13.12 10.42 -26.96
N GLU A 555 -12.27 9.39 -27.12
CA GLU A 555 -12.47 8.08 -26.49
C GLU A 555 -12.57 8.18 -24.96
N LEU A 556 -11.72 8.98 -24.30
CA LEU A 556 -11.78 9.19 -22.84
C LEU A 556 -13.09 9.86 -22.41
N LEU A 557 -13.54 10.87 -23.16
CA LEU A 557 -14.81 11.55 -22.90
C LEU A 557 -16.00 10.62 -23.13
N GLU A 558 -15.96 9.76 -24.14
CA GLU A 558 -16.97 8.73 -24.39
C GLU A 558 -17.02 7.69 -23.27
N HIS A 559 -15.87 7.19 -22.83
CA HIS A 559 -15.79 6.23 -21.73
C HIS A 559 -16.33 6.82 -20.41
N CYS A 560 -16.08 8.11 -20.17
CA CYS A 560 -16.65 8.83 -19.03
C CYS A 560 -18.13 9.21 -19.21
N GLY A 561 -18.76 8.84 -20.33
CA GLY A 561 -20.16 9.13 -20.62
C GLY A 561 -20.47 10.59 -20.93
N LEU A 562 -19.46 11.37 -21.35
CA LEU A 562 -19.57 12.80 -21.67
C LEU A 562 -19.53 13.09 -23.20
N GLY A 563 -18.94 12.20 -24.00
CA GLY A 563 -18.69 12.42 -25.43
C GLY A 563 -19.93 12.84 -26.23
N SER A 564 -21.07 12.18 -26.02
CA SER A 564 -22.32 12.49 -26.72
C SER A 564 -22.87 13.90 -26.47
N TYR A 565 -22.41 14.57 -25.41
CA TYR A 565 -22.83 15.93 -25.08
C TYR A 565 -21.90 17.00 -25.65
N ILE A 566 -20.74 16.64 -26.19
CA ILE A 566 -19.73 17.56 -26.71
C ILE A 566 -19.79 17.55 -28.25
N ASP A 567 -19.90 18.71 -28.88
CA ASP A 567 -20.01 18.84 -30.34
C ASP A 567 -18.65 18.72 -31.04
N ARG A 568 -17.57 19.18 -30.38
CA ARG A 568 -16.22 19.14 -30.91
C ARG A 568 -15.17 19.25 -29.80
N VAL A 569 -14.04 18.57 -29.99
CA VAL A 569 -12.88 18.59 -29.09
C VAL A 569 -11.69 19.24 -29.80
N TYR A 570 -11.04 20.18 -29.13
CA TYR A 570 -9.82 20.87 -29.59
C TYR A 570 -8.66 20.52 -28.66
N VAL A 571 -7.57 20.00 -29.20
CA VAL A 571 -6.40 19.59 -28.42
C VAL A 571 -5.17 20.33 -28.90
N SER A 572 -4.38 20.86 -27.97
CA SER A 572 -3.19 21.64 -28.28
C SER A 572 -2.15 20.87 -29.08
N SER A 573 -2.03 19.56 -28.83
CA SER A 573 -1.17 18.62 -29.55
C SER A 573 -1.47 18.51 -31.04
N GLU A 574 -2.68 18.82 -31.51
CA GLU A 574 -2.97 18.79 -32.96
C GLU A 574 -2.53 20.08 -33.66
N PHE A 575 -2.61 21.20 -32.96
CA PHE A 575 -2.36 22.52 -33.52
C PHE A 575 -0.94 23.02 -33.22
N GLY A 576 -0.23 22.43 -32.24
CA GLY A 576 1.01 22.95 -31.67
C GLY A 576 0.82 24.29 -30.95
N LEU A 577 -0.39 24.55 -30.44
CA LEU A 577 -0.82 25.82 -29.85
C LEU A 577 -1.39 25.60 -28.45
N GLY A 578 -0.87 26.31 -27.45
CA GLY A 578 -1.27 26.17 -26.06
C GLY A 578 -2.40 27.11 -25.62
N LYS A 579 -3.14 26.71 -24.58
CA LYS A 579 -4.15 27.57 -23.92
C LYS A 579 -3.52 28.75 -23.19
N TYR A 580 -2.39 28.54 -22.50
CA TYR A 580 -1.72 29.55 -21.67
C TYR A 580 -1.19 30.75 -22.47
N THR A 581 -0.90 30.59 -23.76
CA THR A 581 -0.49 31.69 -24.66
C THR A 581 -1.70 32.36 -25.37
N GLY A 582 -2.89 31.78 -25.21
CA GLY A 582 -4.12 32.19 -25.90
C GLY A 582 -4.10 31.91 -27.40
N ARG A 583 -3.09 31.19 -27.92
CA ARG A 583 -3.02 30.82 -29.34
C ARG A 583 -4.09 29.80 -29.69
N LEU A 584 -4.33 28.80 -28.83
CA LEU A 584 -5.38 27.80 -29.04
C LEU A 584 -6.79 28.43 -29.02
N HIS A 585 -7.08 29.28 -28.03
CA HIS A 585 -8.36 29.99 -27.94
C HIS A 585 -8.66 30.84 -29.19
N ARG A 586 -7.64 31.53 -29.73
CA ARG A 586 -7.77 32.25 -31.01
C ARG A 586 -8.08 31.31 -32.17
N LYS A 587 -7.43 30.14 -32.21
CA LYS A 587 -7.69 29.15 -33.26
C LYS A 587 -9.10 28.58 -33.18
N VAL A 588 -9.60 28.32 -31.97
CA VAL A 588 -10.98 27.87 -31.74
C VAL A 588 -11.99 28.92 -32.27
N LEU A 589 -11.81 30.20 -31.94
CA LEU A 589 -12.66 31.28 -32.45
C LEU A 589 -12.65 31.37 -33.98
N GLU A 590 -11.46 31.24 -34.60
CA GLU A 590 -11.29 31.24 -36.06
C GLU A 590 -12.03 30.06 -36.72
N VAL A 591 -11.83 28.84 -36.21
CA VAL A 591 -12.39 27.62 -36.78
C VAL A 591 -13.91 27.53 -36.59
N GLU A 592 -14.41 27.98 -35.45
CA GLU A 592 -15.86 27.99 -35.16
C GLU A 592 -16.57 29.24 -35.72
N GLY A 593 -15.83 30.23 -36.21
CA GLY A 593 -16.40 31.47 -36.76
C GLY A 593 -17.13 32.32 -35.71
N LEU A 594 -16.67 32.29 -34.46
CA LEU A 594 -17.30 32.96 -33.31
C LEU A 594 -16.62 34.29 -32.98
N ALA A 595 -17.41 35.29 -32.59
CA ALA A 595 -16.85 36.49 -31.96
C ALA A 595 -16.51 36.21 -30.48
N PRO A 596 -15.46 36.83 -29.90
CA PRO A 596 -15.06 36.54 -28.52
C PRO A 596 -16.19 36.66 -27.50
N GLN A 597 -17.09 37.64 -27.64
CA GLN A 597 -18.21 37.84 -26.72
C GLN A 597 -19.30 36.75 -26.78
N ASP A 598 -19.32 35.91 -27.82
CA ASP A 598 -20.37 34.90 -28.06
C ASP A 598 -20.03 33.55 -27.40
N ILE A 599 -18.89 33.46 -26.70
CA ILE A 599 -18.39 32.25 -26.06
C ILE A 599 -18.07 32.45 -24.57
N ILE A 600 -18.49 31.48 -23.76
CA ILE A 600 -18.07 31.34 -22.36
C ILE A 600 -17.09 30.18 -22.29
N HIS A 601 -15.91 30.41 -21.74
CA HIS A 601 -14.95 29.34 -21.44
C HIS A 601 -14.92 29.07 -19.93
N VAL A 602 -15.01 27.80 -19.56
CA VAL A 602 -15.03 27.33 -18.16
C VAL A 602 -13.86 26.40 -17.92
N GLY A 603 -13.07 26.64 -16.87
CA GLY A 603 -11.99 25.74 -16.47
C GLY A 603 -11.50 25.95 -15.05
N ASP A 604 -10.61 25.09 -14.58
CA ASP A 604 -10.08 25.07 -13.22
C ASP A 604 -8.74 25.81 -13.06
N ASN A 605 -8.21 26.44 -14.13
CA ASN A 605 -6.97 27.20 -14.08
C ASN A 605 -7.21 28.71 -14.27
N LEU A 606 -6.74 29.51 -13.30
CA LEU A 606 -6.89 30.97 -13.33
C LEU A 606 -6.23 31.64 -14.55
N ILE A 607 -5.13 31.08 -15.05
CA ILE A 607 -4.35 31.69 -16.13
C ILE A 607 -4.95 31.29 -17.49
N SER A 608 -4.96 30.00 -17.81
CA SER A 608 -5.33 29.50 -19.14
C SER A 608 -6.83 29.55 -19.43
N ASP A 609 -7.67 29.45 -18.40
CA ASP A 609 -9.12 29.26 -18.60
C ASP A 609 -9.94 30.50 -18.17
N MET A 610 -9.33 31.43 -17.43
CA MET A 610 -9.99 32.64 -16.99
C MET A 610 -9.30 33.91 -17.50
N ASN A 611 -8.04 34.15 -17.12
CA ASN A 611 -7.34 35.39 -17.47
C ASN A 611 -7.11 35.51 -18.98
N VAL A 612 -6.59 34.47 -19.63
CA VAL A 612 -6.26 34.49 -21.06
C VAL A 612 -7.52 34.65 -21.93
N PRO A 613 -8.61 33.87 -21.75
CA PRO A 613 -9.86 34.08 -22.46
C PRO A 613 -10.43 35.49 -22.24
N THR A 614 -10.39 36.00 -21.00
CA THR A 614 -10.86 37.36 -20.69
C THR A 614 -10.06 38.44 -21.42
N GLN A 615 -8.74 38.27 -21.56
CA GLN A 615 -7.89 39.19 -22.33
C GLN A 615 -8.19 39.16 -23.83
N LEU A 616 -8.66 38.01 -24.35
CA LEU A 616 -9.10 37.86 -25.74
C LEU A 616 -10.52 38.40 -25.99
N GLY A 617 -11.22 38.86 -24.96
CA GLY A 617 -12.60 39.35 -25.05
C GLY A 617 -13.68 38.28 -24.85
N MET A 618 -13.29 37.05 -24.47
CA MET A 618 -14.20 35.97 -24.11
C MET A 618 -14.67 36.12 -22.65
N THR A 619 -15.74 35.42 -22.27
CA THR A 619 -16.10 35.28 -20.85
C THR A 619 -15.38 34.08 -20.24
N GLY A 620 -14.29 34.31 -19.51
CA GLY A 620 -13.61 33.25 -18.74
C GLY A 620 -14.25 33.03 -17.36
N VAL A 621 -14.49 31.78 -16.99
CA VAL A 621 -15.08 31.37 -15.71
C VAL A 621 -14.15 30.40 -14.99
N PHE A 622 -13.72 30.78 -13.79
CA PHE A 622 -12.87 29.94 -12.94
C PHE A 622 -13.73 29.03 -12.03
N LEU A 623 -13.61 27.71 -12.24
CA LEU A 623 -14.25 26.66 -11.45
C LEU A 623 -13.36 26.30 -10.25
N ASP A 624 -13.64 26.91 -9.09
CA ASP A 624 -12.87 26.71 -7.86
C ASP A 624 -13.58 25.72 -6.93
N GLU A 625 -13.19 24.45 -7.03
CA GLU A 625 -13.71 23.38 -6.17
C GLU A 625 -12.75 23.07 -5.02
N ARG A 626 -13.07 23.60 -3.83
CA ARG A 626 -12.23 23.44 -2.62
C ARG A 626 -12.08 21.98 -2.20
N GLU A 627 -13.15 21.20 -2.24
CA GLU A 627 -13.13 19.78 -1.82
C GLU A 627 -12.22 18.95 -2.72
N GLU A 628 -12.25 19.23 -4.02
CA GLU A 628 -11.41 18.56 -5.01
C GLU A 628 -9.92 18.87 -4.77
N ARG A 629 -9.56 20.14 -4.52
CA ARG A 629 -8.17 20.48 -4.17
C ARG A 629 -7.69 19.81 -2.89
N LEU A 630 -8.54 19.71 -1.86
CA LEU A 630 -8.21 19.03 -0.61
C LEU A 630 -8.04 17.53 -0.83
N ARG A 631 -8.89 16.92 -1.67
CA ARG A 631 -8.76 15.51 -2.07
C ARG A 631 -7.43 15.26 -2.77
N ARG A 632 -7.06 16.07 -3.77
CA ARG A 632 -5.79 15.92 -4.50
C ARG A 632 -4.59 16.01 -3.58
N ARG A 633 -4.53 17.05 -2.73
CA ARG A 633 -3.47 17.20 -1.71
C ARG A 633 -3.36 15.99 -0.79
N ARG A 634 -4.50 15.42 -0.36
CA ARG A 634 -4.51 14.22 0.48
C ARG A 634 -3.97 13.01 -0.28
N GLN A 635 -4.38 12.78 -1.52
CA GLN A 635 -3.89 11.65 -2.31
C GLN A 635 -2.41 11.80 -2.69
N THR A 636 -1.92 13.02 -2.96
CA THR A 636 -0.49 13.28 -3.14
C THR A 636 0.29 12.91 -1.87
N LEU A 637 -0.17 13.34 -0.69
CA LEU A 637 0.43 12.94 0.58
C LEU A 637 0.38 11.42 0.79
N SER A 638 -0.74 10.76 0.45
CA SER A 638 -0.86 9.30 0.52
C SER A 638 0.11 8.60 -0.43
N SER A 639 0.42 9.17 -1.61
CA SER A 639 1.47 8.69 -2.52
C SER A 639 2.85 8.78 -1.88
N GLU A 640 3.21 9.95 -1.35
CA GLU A 640 4.50 10.15 -0.67
C GLU A 640 4.68 9.23 0.54
N MET A 641 3.61 9.02 1.30
CA MET A 641 3.62 8.13 2.45
C MET A 641 3.67 6.66 2.04
N ALA A 642 3.06 6.27 0.92
CA ALA A 642 3.12 4.91 0.40
C ALA A 642 4.56 4.48 0.07
N CYS A 643 5.41 5.42 -0.38
CA CYS A 643 6.85 5.17 -0.57
C CYS A 643 7.59 4.79 0.74
N ARG A 644 7.02 5.10 1.92
CA ARG A 644 7.58 4.74 3.23
C ARG A 644 7.15 3.35 3.71
N GLY A 645 6.27 2.65 2.98
CA GLY A 645 5.80 1.30 3.31
C GLY A 645 4.81 1.23 4.48
N GLY A 646 4.68 0.06 5.09
CA GLY A 646 3.72 -0.19 6.18
C GLY A 646 2.28 -0.19 5.69
N ILE A 647 1.39 0.55 6.37
CA ILE A 647 -0.05 0.59 6.03
C ILE A 647 -0.37 1.56 4.87
N TRP A 648 0.58 2.39 4.46
CA TRP A 648 0.32 3.51 3.55
C TRP A 648 0.01 3.09 2.10
N PRO A 649 0.66 2.06 1.51
CA PRO A 649 0.28 1.58 0.19
C PRO A 649 -1.18 1.09 0.13
N GLY A 650 -1.57 0.26 1.11
CA GLY A 650 -2.95 -0.17 1.25
C GLY A 650 -3.92 1.00 1.45
N ARG A 651 -3.63 1.93 2.36
CA ARG A 651 -4.45 3.13 2.58
C ARG A 651 -4.66 3.92 1.29
N ARG A 652 -3.58 4.18 0.55
CA ARG A 652 -3.64 4.90 -0.73
C ARG A 652 -4.51 4.17 -1.74
N LEU A 653 -4.33 2.86 -1.88
CA LEU A 653 -5.14 2.05 -2.78
C LEU A 653 -6.63 2.18 -2.44
N PHE A 654 -7.01 2.01 -1.17
CA PHE A 654 -8.41 2.10 -0.78
C PHE A 654 -8.97 3.53 -0.87
N GLU A 655 -8.16 4.58 -0.71
CA GLU A 655 -8.58 5.97 -1.01
C GLU A 655 -8.93 6.16 -2.50
N ILE A 656 -8.25 5.45 -3.41
CA ILE A 656 -8.58 5.44 -4.85
C ILE A 656 -9.87 4.63 -5.09
N VAL A 657 -10.00 3.47 -4.46
CA VAL A 657 -11.19 2.61 -4.55
C VAL A 657 -12.45 3.37 -4.11
N GLU A 658 -12.42 3.99 -2.93
CA GLU A 658 -13.52 4.78 -2.39
C GLU A 658 -13.93 5.92 -3.33
N PHE A 659 -12.96 6.64 -3.90
CA PHE A 659 -13.25 7.71 -4.84
C PHE A 659 -13.92 7.19 -6.10
N ARG A 660 -13.40 6.11 -6.68
CA ARG A 660 -13.95 5.48 -7.90
C ARG A 660 -15.36 4.94 -7.67
N MET A 661 -15.58 4.23 -6.56
CA MET A 661 -16.90 3.79 -6.13
C MET A 661 -17.86 4.97 -5.98
N GLY A 662 -17.40 6.07 -5.37
CA GLY A 662 -18.18 7.29 -5.22
C GLY A 662 -18.66 7.92 -6.53
N GLN A 663 -17.95 7.70 -7.65
CA GLN A 663 -18.39 8.17 -8.97
C GLN A 663 -19.34 7.19 -9.69
N CYS A 664 -19.47 5.96 -9.19
CA CYS A 664 -20.30 4.93 -9.80
C CYS A 664 -21.79 5.14 -9.49
N PRO A 665 -22.68 5.28 -10.50
CA PRO A 665 -24.12 5.42 -10.27
C PRO A 665 -24.74 4.25 -9.50
N ALA A 666 -24.28 3.01 -9.76
CA ALA A 666 -24.79 1.82 -9.07
C ALA A 666 -24.48 1.88 -7.56
N TYR A 667 -23.27 2.29 -7.19
CA TYR A 667 -22.89 2.52 -5.80
C TYR A 667 -23.73 3.63 -5.16
N GLN A 668 -23.91 4.77 -5.84
CA GLN A 668 -24.71 5.90 -5.32
C GLN A 668 -26.17 5.54 -5.03
N GLN A 669 -26.75 4.59 -5.76
CA GLN A 669 -28.10 4.08 -5.51
C GLN A 669 -28.15 3.09 -4.33
N ALA A 670 -27.11 2.28 -4.16
CA ALA A 670 -27.06 1.20 -3.18
C ALA A 670 -26.49 1.62 -1.80
N ARG A 671 -25.71 2.70 -1.72
CA ARG A 671 -24.99 3.14 -0.49
C ARG A 671 -25.87 3.47 0.73
N HIS A 672 -27.19 3.48 0.58
CA HIS A 672 -28.13 3.65 1.69
C HIS A 672 -28.44 2.32 2.41
N ASP A 673 -28.06 1.18 1.83
CA ASP A 673 -28.21 -0.14 2.41
C ASP A 673 -26.96 -0.49 3.27
N SER A 674 -27.17 -0.69 4.57
CA SER A 674 -26.09 -0.94 5.52
C SER A 674 -25.36 -2.26 5.29
N TYR A 675 -26.03 -3.30 4.77
CA TYR A 675 -25.40 -4.57 4.43
C TYR A 675 -24.51 -4.42 3.20
N PHE A 676 -25.01 -3.70 2.19
CA PHE A 676 -24.22 -3.35 1.01
C PHE A 676 -22.95 -2.56 1.39
N GLU A 677 -23.08 -1.50 2.20
CA GLU A 677 -21.94 -0.68 2.63
C GLU A 677 -20.91 -1.48 3.42
N TYR A 678 -21.35 -2.33 4.35
CA TYR A 678 -20.43 -3.17 5.12
C TYR A 678 -19.73 -4.21 4.21
N GLY A 679 -20.46 -4.76 3.24
CA GLY A 679 -19.90 -5.61 2.19
C GLY A 679 -18.84 -4.88 1.37
N ALA A 680 -19.10 -3.63 0.98
CA ALA A 680 -18.22 -2.84 0.14
C ALA A 680 -16.99 -2.29 0.88
N HIS A 681 -17.09 -1.96 2.16
CA HIS A 681 -16.02 -1.28 2.90
C HIS A 681 -15.24 -2.17 3.88
N ILE A 682 -15.78 -3.33 4.28
CA ILE A 682 -15.11 -4.24 5.22
C ILE A 682 -14.76 -5.58 4.56
N LEU A 683 -15.77 -6.29 4.03
CA LEU A 683 -15.55 -7.58 3.38
C LEU A 683 -14.87 -7.42 2.00
N GLY A 684 -15.20 -6.35 1.27
CA GLY A 684 -14.62 -6.00 -0.01
C GLY A 684 -13.08 -5.88 0.05
N PRO A 685 -12.53 -5.05 0.95
CA PRO A 685 -11.09 -5.00 1.18
C PRO A 685 -10.47 -6.34 1.58
N ALA A 686 -11.11 -7.08 2.49
CA ALA A 686 -10.59 -8.36 3.00
C ALA A 686 -10.51 -9.41 1.87
N PHE A 687 -11.60 -9.60 1.14
CA PHE A 687 -11.68 -10.57 0.05
C PHE A 687 -10.95 -10.10 -1.20
N GLY A 688 -10.92 -8.81 -1.52
CA GLY A 688 -10.12 -8.26 -2.63
C GLY A 688 -8.61 -8.45 -2.40
N THR A 689 -8.15 -8.24 -1.17
CA THR A 689 -6.75 -8.50 -0.80
C THR A 689 -6.43 -9.99 -0.83
N PHE A 690 -7.33 -10.85 -0.31
CA PHE A 690 -7.22 -12.29 -0.45
C PHE A 690 -7.08 -12.71 -1.92
N PHE A 691 -7.92 -12.14 -2.79
CA PHE A 691 -7.93 -12.45 -4.21
C PHE A 691 -6.62 -12.06 -4.92
N LEU A 692 -5.99 -10.95 -4.52
CA LEU A 692 -4.66 -10.60 -5.01
C LEU A 692 -3.59 -11.62 -4.58
N GLY A 693 -3.69 -12.14 -3.36
CA GLY A 693 -2.84 -13.24 -2.91
C GLY A 693 -3.09 -14.53 -3.69
N LEU A 694 -4.36 -14.83 -4.01
CA LEU A 694 -4.77 -15.98 -4.81
C LEU A 694 -4.23 -15.89 -6.24
N ALA A 695 -4.38 -14.73 -6.89
CA ALA A 695 -3.82 -14.44 -8.22
C ALA A 695 -2.31 -14.72 -8.27
N ARG A 696 -1.56 -14.28 -7.25
CA ARG A 696 -0.12 -14.58 -7.13
C ARG A 696 0.17 -16.08 -7.06
N GLN A 697 -0.65 -16.87 -6.37
CA GLN A 697 -0.45 -18.33 -6.29
C GLN A 697 -0.79 -19.03 -7.62
N ILE A 698 -1.85 -18.58 -8.30
CA ILE A 698 -2.20 -19.09 -9.64
C ILE A 698 -1.06 -18.83 -10.62
N GLU A 699 -0.49 -17.62 -10.63
CA GLU A 699 0.64 -17.29 -11.49
C GLU A 699 1.91 -18.10 -11.16
N LYS A 700 2.16 -18.37 -9.87
CA LYS A 700 3.32 -19.13 -9.37
C LYS A 700 3.21 -20.62 -9.69
N ILE A 701 2.09 -21.25 -9.37
CA ILE A 701 1.92 -22.71 -9.45
C ILE A 701 1.36 -23.14 -10.81
N ARG A 702 0.53 -22.32 -11.45
CA ARG A 702 -0.18 -22.60 -12.71
C ARG A 702 -0.92 -23.94 -12.68
N PRO A 703 -1.96 -24.07 -11.83
CA PRO A 703 -2.77 -25.28 -11.78
C PRO A 703 -3.54 -25.46 -13.09
N GLU A 704 -3.78 -26.71 -13.48
CA GLU A 704 -4.57 -27.03 -14.68
C GLU A 704 -6.08 -26.82 -14.43
N ARG A 705 -6.50 -27.00 -13.18
CA ARG A 705 -7.88 -26.77 -12.74
C ARG A 705 -7.93 -26.12 -11.37
N ILE A 706 -8.93 -25.26 -11.19
CA ILE A 706 -9.21 -24.57 -9.93
C ILE A 706 -10.64 -24.84 -9.49
N TYR A 707 -10.79 -25.31 -8.25
CA TYR A 707 -12.07 -25.69 -7.67
C TYR A 707 -12.42 -24.77 -6.51
N PHE A 708 -13.62 -24.21 -6.57
CA PHE A 708 -14.21 -23.45 -5.48
C PHE A 708 -15.17 -24.35 -4.72
N LEU A 709 -14.89 -24.61 -3.44
CA LEU A 709 -15.63 -25.58 -2.67
C LEU A 709 -16.98 -25.02 -2.22
N ALA A 710 -18.05 -25.76 -2.44
CA ALA A 710 -19.32 -25.46 -1.82
C ALA A 710 -19.22 -25.70 -0.30
N ARG A 711 -19.72 -24.82 0.55
CA ARG A 711 -20.59 -23.68 0.24
C ARG A 711 -19.86 -22.33 0.22
N ASP A 712 -18.75 -22.23 0.92
CA ASP A 712 -18.11 -20.95 1.27
C ASP A 712 -17.18 -20.43 0.18
N GLY A 713 -16.86 -21.24 -0.83
CA GLY A 713 -16.16 -20.82 -2.05
C GLY A 713 -17.03 -20.08 -3.07
N PHE A 714 -18.35 -19.98 -2.87
CA PHE A 714 -19.28 -19.42 -3.86
C PHE A 714 -18.95 -17.98 -4.26
N LEU A 715 -18.79 -17.08 -3.28
CA LEU A 715 -18.43 -15.71 -3.59
C LEU A 715 -17.05 -15.63 -4.27
N PHE A 716 -16.08 -16.43 -3.83
CA PHE A 716 -14.74 -16.44 -4.41
C PHE A 716 -14.73 -16.88 -5.88
N GLN A 717 -15.59 -17.83 -6.27
CA GLN A 717 -15.79 -18.18 -7.67
C GLN A 717 -16.28 -16.98 -8.47
N ARG A 718 -17.34 -16.30 -7.99
CA ARG A 718 -17.90 -15.13 -8.67
C ARG A 718 -16.89 -13.98 -8.77
N MET A 719 -16.11 -13.79 -7.72
CA MET A 719 -15.00 -12.84 -7.74
C MET A 719 -13.94 -13.24 -8.78
N TYR A 720 -13.66 -14.53 -8.94
CA TYR A 720 -12.73 -15.05 -9.94
C TYR A 720 -13.21 -14.84 -11.36
N GLU A 721 -14.46 -15.18 -11.64
CA GLU A 721 -15.11 -14.92 -12.93
C GLU A 721 -15.07 -13.43 -13.25
N ARG A 722 -15.48 -12.58 -12.30
CA ARG A 722 -15.46 -11.13 -12.48
C ARG A 722 -14.05 -10.58 -12.69
N TRP A 723 -13.05 -11.10 -11.97
CA TRP A 723 -11.66 -10.69 -12.16
C TRP A 723 -11.14 -11.05 -13.55
N ARG A 724 -11.47 -12.24 -14.08
CA ARG A 724 -11.13 -12.64 -15.45
C ARG A 724 -11.78 -11.74 -16.49
N GLU A 725 -13.04 -11.35 -16.28
CA GLU A 725 -13.73 -10.40 -17.17
C GLU A 725 -13.08 -9.00 -17.18
N LEU A 726 -12.54 -8.56 -16.03
CA LEU A 726 -11.92 -7.24 -15.88
C LEU A 726 -10.47 -7.20 -16.39
N GLU A 727 -9.78 -8.33 -16.46
CA GLU A 727 -8.38 -8.40 -16.85
C GLU A 727 -8.25 -8.54 -18.37
N THR A 728 -7.65 -7.52 -19.00
CA THR A 728 -7.47 -7.44 -20.46
C THR A 728 -6.20 -8.13 -20.96
N ARG A 729 -5.32 -8.58 -20.05
CA ARG A 729 -4.17 -9.44 -20.36
C ARG A 729 -4.65 -10.86 -20.70
N ASP A 730 -3.75 -11.66 -21.24
CA ASP A 730 -4.03 -13.05 -21.62
C ASP A 730 -4.41 -13.93 -20.41
N THR A 731 -5.67 -13.85 -19.99
CA THR A 731 -6.29 -14.69 -18.97
C THR A 731 -6.66 -16.06 -19.52
N GLU A 732 -6.41 -16.36 -20.80
CA GLU A 732 -6.58 -17.71 -21.34
C GLU A 732 -5.64 -18.71 -20.64
N ALA A 733 -4.55 -18.20 -20.02
CA ALA A 733 -3.67 -18.99 -19.17
C ALA A 733 -4.25 -19.35 -17.78
N TRP A 734 -5.33 -18.69 -17.33
CA TRP A 734 -5.97 -19.00 -16.05
C TRP A 734 -7.03 -20.09 -16.24
N PRO A 735 -7.06 -21.15 -15.41
CA PRO A 735 -8.00 -22.25 -15.57
C PRO A 735 -9.45 -21.81 -15.38
N GLU A 736 -10.38 -22.48 -16.05
CA GLU A 736 -11.82 -22.25 -15.85
C GLU A 736 -12.22 -22.56 -14.40
N PRO A 737 -13.02 -21.68 -13.76
CA PRO A 737 -13.47 -21.90 -12.40
C PRO A 737 -14.48 -23.04 -12.37
N THR A 738 -14.30 -24.00 -11.45
CA THR A 738 -15.27 -25.08 -11.23
C THR A 738 -15.84 -25.01 -9.82
N TYR A 739 -17.15 -24.89 -9.69
CA TYR A 739 -17.83 -25.00 -8.39
C TYR A 739 -18.02 -26.47 -8.03
N LEU A 740 -17.43 -26.91 -6.93
CA LEU A 740 -17.42 -28.32 -6.54
C LEU A 740 -18.21 -28.53 -5.25
N TYR A 741 -19.28 -29.31 -5.34
CA TYR A 741 -20.12 -29.63 -4.19
C TYR A 741 -19.43 -30.66 -3.30
N ALA A 742 -18.72 -30.20 -2.27
CA ALA A 742 -18.01 -31.06 -1.32
C ALA A 742 -18.06 -30.47 0.10
N SER A 743 -19.02 -30.93 0.91
CA SER A 743 -19.09 -30.57 2.33
C SER A 743 -18.13 -31.41 3.17
N ARG A 744 -17.74 -30.90 4.35
CA ARG A 744 -16.91 -31.66 5.32
C ARG A 744 -17.51 -33.04 5.64
N ARG A 745 -18.84 -33.13 5.73
CA ARG A 745 -19.54 -34.38 6.03
C ARG A 745 -19.36 -35.44 4.93
N VAL A 746 -19.55 -35.07 3.65
CA VAL A 746 -19.49 -36.07 2.56
C VAL A 746 -18.08 -36.61 2.33
N VAL A 747 -17.07 -35.76 2.48
CA VAL A 747 -15.66 -36.19 2.37
C VAL A 747 -15.21 -36.97 3.60
N ALA A 748 -15.73 -36.65 4.80
CA ALA A 748 -15.48 -37.44 6.01
C ALA A 748 -16.07 -38.85 5.90
N THR A 749 -17.29 -39.01 5.39
CA THR A 749 -17.86 -40.36 5.16
C THR A 749 -17.00 -41.16 4.17
N ALA A 750 -16.46 -40.53 3.12
CA ALA A 750 -15.62 -41.21 2.14
C ALA A 750 -14.23 -41.61 2.70
N SER A 751 -13.68 -40.86 3.65
CA SER A 751 -12.35 -41.14 4.21
C SER A 751 -12.31 -42.43 5.03
N VAL A 752 -13.45 -42.88 5.56
CA VAL A 752 -13.55 -44.09 6.41
C VAL A 752 -13.83 -45.38 5.63
N ALA A 753 -13.67 -45.40 4.30
CA ALA A 753 -13.92 -46.61 3.50
C ALA A 753 -12.99 -47.78 3.84
N ASP A 754 -11.82 -47.52 4.43
CA ASP A 754 -10.88 -48.53 4.90
C ASP A 754 -11.10 -48.89 6.40
N GLY A 755 -12.01 -48.18 7.06
CA GLY A 755 -12.28 -48.22 8.49
C GLY A 755 -12.14 -46.83 9.11
N LEU A 756 -12.63 -46.66 10.34
CA LEU A 756 -12.50 -45.43 11.10
C LEU A 756 -11.45 -45.62 12.20
N THR A 757 -10.36 -44.87 12.15
CA THR A 757 -9.31 -44.93 13.17
C THR A 757 -9.63 -44.01 14.37
N PRO A 758 -9.04 -44.27 15.55
CA PRO A 758 -9.15 -43.35 16.69
C PRO A 758 -8.71 -41.93 16.35
N GLU A 759 -7.64 -41.76 15.56
CA GLU A 759 -7.12 -40.45 15.15
C GLU A 759 -8.10 -39.68 14.27
N GLN A 760 -8.81 -40.38 13.38
CA GLN A 760 -9.88 -39.78 12.56
C GLN A 760 -11.10 -39.44 13.42
N ALA A 761 -11.45 -40.30 14.38
CA ALA A 761 -12.63 -40.13 15.24
C ALA A 761 -12.58 -38.85 16.09
N ILE A 762 -11.38 -38.37 16.45
CA ILE A 762 -11.18 -37.11 17.22
C ILE A 762 -11.93 -35.92 16.58
N VAL A 763 -12.04 -35.88 15.26
CA VAL A 763 -12.71 -34.78 14.54
C VAL A 763 -14.16 -34.58 14.99
N ALA A 764 -14.82 -35.66 15.39
CA ALA A 764 -16.21 -35.65 15.81
C ALA A 764 -16.45 -35.09 17.23
N PHE A 765 -15.41 -34.77 17.99
CA PHE A 765 -15.51 -34.42 19.41
C PHE A 765 -14.86 -33.08 19.77
N TYR A 766 -14.36 -32.33 18.79
CA TYR A 766 -13.62 -31.10 19.05
C TYR A 766 -14.52 -29.92 19.46
N ASN A 767 -15.78 -29.92 19.01
CA ASN A 767 -16.74 -28.91 19.42
C ASN A 767 -17.23 -29.22 20.85
N PRO A 768 -17.16 -28.28 21.81
CA PRO A 768 -17.67 -28.49 23.17
C PRO A 768 -19.17 -28.86 23.25
N LYS A 769 -19.93 -28.68 22.17
CA LYS A 769 -21.34 -29.08 22.03
C LYS A 769 -21.52 -30.54 21.58
N GLN A 770 -20.47 -31.20 21.09
CA GLN A 770 -20.48 -32.59 20.64
C GLN A 770 -20.36 -33.54 21.84
N GLN A 771 -21.19 -34.58 21.89
CA GLN A 771 -21.29 -35.52 23.01
C GLN A 771 -21.60 -36.93 22.49
N GLY A 772 -20.84 -37.90 22.99
CA GLY A 772 -21.07 -39.33 22.74
C GLY A 772 -20.93 -39.78 21.29
N LEU A 773 -21.20 -41.06 21.05
CA LEU A 773 -21.16 -41.67 19.73
C LEU A 773 -22.08 -40.98 18.71
N GLN A 774 -23.11 -40.28 19.16
CA GLN A 774 -23.99 -39.50 18.30
C GLN A 774 -23.23 -38.47 17.46
N SER A 775 -22.22 -37.81 18.02
CA SER A 775 -21.40 -36.83 17.28
C SER A 775 -20.50 -37.49 16.23
N LEU A 776 -20.00 -38.69 16.54
CA LEU A 776 -19.25 -39.53 15.58
C LEU A 776 -20.13 -39.92 14.40
N PHE A 777 -21.32 -40.43 14.67
CA PHE A 777 -22.26 -40.83 13.61
C PHE A 777 -22.67 -39.65 12.73
N LYS A 778 -22.96 -38.48 13.32
CA LYS A 778 -23.28 -37.26 12.55
C LYS A 778 -22.12 -36.80 11.67
N THR A 779 -20.91 -36.75 12.22
CA THR A 779 -19.70 -36.26 11.52
C THR A 779 -19.36 -37.12 10.31
N PHE A 780 -19.41 -38.44 10.46
CA PHE A 780 -19.09 -39.40 9.42
C PHE A 780 -20.32 -39.87 8.61
N GLY A 781 -21.50 -39.28 8.82
CA GLY A 781 -22.72 -39.61 8.07
C GLY A 781 -23.17 -41.07 8.23
N LEU A 782 -22.97 -41.65 9.42
CA LEU A 782 -23.30 -43.04 9.74
C LEU A 782 -24.72 -43.11 10.37
N PRO A 783 -25.59 -44.06 9.99
CA PRO A 783 -26.94 -44.16 10.55
C PRO A 783 -26.91 -44.73 11.99
N PRO A 784 -27.26 -43.95 13.04
CA PRO A 784 -27.09 -44.37 14.44
C PRO A 784 -27.81 -45.68 14.81
N GLU A 785 -28.97 -45.92 14.19
CA GLU A 785 -29.80 -47.11 14.40
C GLU A 785 -29.08 -48.42 14.03
N GLU A 786 -28.14 -48.37 13.09
CA GLU A 786 -27.35 -49.53 12.70
C GLU A 786 -26.27 -49.89 13.75
N PHE A 787 -25.91 -48.95 14.63
CA PHE A 787 -24.83 -49.13 15.60
C PHE A 787 -25.33 -49.24 17.05
N ALA A 788 -26.58 -48.87 17.33
CA ALA A 788 -27.15 -48.87 18.68
C ALA A 788 -26.99 -50.21 19.42
N GLY A 789 -27.25 -51.33 18.75
CA GLY A 789 -27.09 -52.66 19.35
C GLY A 789 -25.65 -52.99 19.74
N THR A 790 -24.67 -52.54 18.96
CA THR A 790 -23.25 -52.76 19.25
C THR A 790 -22.72 -51.76 20.28
N ALA A 791 -23.20 -50.51 20.24
CA ALA A 791 -22.86 -49.46 21.23
C ALA A 791 -23.20 -49.91 22.67
N VAL A 792 -24.36 -50.55 22.87
CA VAL A 792 -24.75 -51.12 24.17
C VAL A 792 -23.77 -52.19 24.65
N ARG A 793 -23.23 -53.02 23.76
CA ARG A 793 -22.24 -54.06 24.13
C ARG A 793 -20.92 -53.45 24.62
N HIS A 794 -20.60 -52.24 24.20
CA HIS A 794 -19.39 -51.49 24.58
C HIS A 794 -19.63 -50.50 25.73
N GLY A 795 -20.80 -50.54 26.36
CA GLY A 795 -21.09 -49.76 27.57
C GLY A 795 -21.69 -48.38 27.33
N PHE A 796 -22.30 -48.13 26.16
CA PHE A 796 -23.13 -46.96 25.89
C PHE A 796 -24.61 -47.34 26.01
N VAL A 797 -25.30 -46.85 27.05
CA VAL A 797 -26.75 -47.02 27.25
C VAL A 797 -27.52 -46.09 26.31
N GLU A 798 -27.07 -44.85 26.19
CA GLU A 798 -27.55 -43.86 25.21
C GLU A 798 -26.40 -43.39 24.30
N LEU A 799 -26.71 -43.04 23.05
CA LEU A 799 -25.70 -42.67 22.06
C LEU A 799 -25.10 -41.28 22.27
N ASP A 800 -25.79 -40.40 23.01
CA ASP A 800 -25.34 -39.06 23.37
C ASP A 800 -24.64 -38.99 24.73
N GLU A 801 -24.37 -40.14 25.36
CA GLU A 801 -23.62 -40.20 26.62
C GLU A 801 -22.27 -39.50 26.51
N PRO A 802 -21.92 -38.62 27.46
CA PRO A 802 -20.64 -37.91 27.43
C PRO A 802 -19.47 -38.88 27.55
N LEU A 803 -18.42 -38.59 26.78
CA LEU A 803 -17.13 -39.25 26.86
C LEU A 803 -16.24 -38.54 27.89
N GLU A 804 -15.35 -39.28 28.55
CA GLU A 804 -14.37 -38.68 29.45
C GLU A 804 -13.33 -37.84 28.67
N ASP A 805 -12.73 -38.44 27.65
CA ASP A 805 -11.88 -37.80 26.65
C ASP A 805 -11.77 -38.70 25.39
N TRP A 806 -10.87 -38.35 24.45
CA TRP A 806 -10.62 -39.14 23.22
C TRP A 806 -10.00 -40.52 23.47
N HIS A 807 -9.53 -40.80 24.68
CA HIS A 807 -8.99 -42.09 25.10
C HIS A 807 -9.99 -42.91 25.91
N ASP A 808 -11.27 -42.51 25.95
CA ASP A 808 -12.32 -43.25 26.64
C ASP A 808 -12.30 -44.74 26.20
N PRO A 809 -12.08 -45.68 27.13
CA PRO A 809 -11.96 -47.10 26.80
C PRO A 809 -13.18 -47.67 26.09
N ARG A 810 -14.37 -47.11 26.34
CA ARG A 810 -15.62 -47.52 25.67
C ARG A 810 -15.57 -47.14 24.20
N LEU A 811 -15.08 -45.94 23.88
CA LEU A 811 -14.92 -45.46 22.51
C LEU A 811 -13.87 -46.30 21.76
N LEU A 812 -12.71 -46.53 22.38
CA LEU A 812 -11.63 -47.31 21.75
C LEU A 812 -12.08 -48.76 21.48
N SER A 813 -12.70 -49.41 22.47
CA SER A 813 -13.26 -50.77 22.31
C SER A 813 -14.34 -50.83 21.22
N PHE A 814 -15.19 -49.80 21.14
CA PHE A 814 -16.19 -49.69 20.08
C PHE A 814 -15.56 -49.56 18.68
N LEU A 815 -14.49 -48.77 18.54
CA LEU A 815 -13.77 -48.60 17.28
C LEU A 815 -12.94 -49.84 16.89
N GLU A 816 -12.47 -50.64 17.84
CA GLU A 816 -11.75 -51.89 17.57
C GLU A 816 -12.66 -53.06 17.17
N ASP A 817 -13.98 -52.94 17.40
CA ASP A 817 -14.96 -53.97 17.09
C ASP A 817 -15.08 -54.21 15.57
N ARG A 818 -14.89 -55.47 15.17
CA ARG A 818 -14.92 -55.87 13.76
C ARG A 818 -16.28 -55.63 13.10
N GLU A 819 -17.39 -55.88 13.81
CA GLU A 819 -18.73 -55.65 13.28
C GLU A 819 -18.98 -54.15 13.05
N VAL A 820 -18.51 -53.30 13.96
CA VAL A 820 -18.56 -51.84 13.80
C VAL A 820 -17.76 -51.42 12.58
N GLN A 821 -16.50 -51.86 12.46
CA GLN A 821 -15.62 -51.50 11.35
C GLN A 821 -16.16 -51.99 9.99
N ASP A 822 -16.74 -53.20 9.91
CA ASP A 822 -17.32 -53.72 8.68
C ASP A 822 -18.55 -52.91 8.22
N ARG A 823 -19.38 -52.43 9.18
CA ARG A 823 -20.49 -51.51 8.88
C ARG A 823 -20.01 -50.14 8.44
N ILE A 824 -19.01 -49.57 9.13
CA ILE A 824 -18.39 -48.28 8.75
C ILE A 824 -17.82 -48.36 7.34
N ARG A 825 -17.04 -49.40 7.03
CA ARG A 825 -16.49 -49.63 5.69
C ARG A 825 -17.59 -49.73 4.63
N THR A 826 -18.71 -50.38 4.93
CA THR A 826 -19.83 -50.49 3.98
C THR A 826 -20.38 -49.11 3.57
N HIS A 827 -20.57 -48.21 4.54
CA HIS A 827 -21.00 -46.84 4.27
C HIS A 827 -19.90 -46.03 3.57
N GLY A 828 -18.66 -46.14 4.05
CA GLY A 828 -17.52 -45.41 3.51
C GLY A 828 -17.18 -45.78 2.06
N ILE A 829 -17.20 -47.07 1.69
CA ILE A 829 -16.96 -47.54 0.31
C ILE A 829 -18.01 -46.95 -0.64
N ARG A 830 -19.29 -46.97 -0.25
CA ARG A 830 -20.38 -46.41 -1.06
C ARG A 830 -20.23 -44.90 -1.23
N ALA A 831 -19.86 -44.18 -0.15
CA ALA A 831 -19.64 -42.75 -0.20
C ALA A 831 -18.42 -42.39 -1.07
N ARG A 832 -17.30 -43.11 -0.89
CA ARG A 832 -16.06 -42.94 -1.66
C ARG A 832 -16.27 -43.19 -3.15
N ASP A 833 -16.99 -44.25 -3.53
CA ASP A 833 -17.33 -44.56 -4.93
C ASP A 833 -18.17 -43.44 -5.59
N ARG A 834 -19.17 -42.93 -4.88
CA ARG A 834 -20.00 -41.81 -5.38
C ARG A 834 -19.23 -40.51 -5.48
N LEU A 835 -18.46 -40.16 -4.44
CA LEU A 835 -17.61 -38.98 -4.41
C LEU A 835 -16.57 -39.03 -5.53
N GLN A 836 -15.95 -40.19 -5.74
CA GLN A 836 -14.99 -40.41 -6.82
C GLN A 836 -15.60 -40.18 -8.19
N ARG A 837 -16.80 -40.73 -8.47
CA ARG A 837 -17.48 -40.51 -9.75
C ARG A 837 -17.83 -39.04 -9.95
N TYR A 838 -18.35 -38.37 -8.94
CA TYR A 838 -18.65 -36.95 -8.99
C TYR A 838 -17.38 -36.12 -9.30
N PHE A 839 -16.26 -36.38 -8.61
CA PHE A 839 -14.99 -35.69 -8.85
C PHE A 839 -14.39 -36.01 -10.23
N ALA A 840 -14.53 -37.25 -10.71
CA ALA A 840 -14.11 -37.66 -12.04
C ALA A 840 -14.94 -36.97 -13.15
N GLU A 841 -16.25 -36.83 -12.98
CA GLU A 841 -17.11 -36.09 -13.92
C GLU A 841 -16.73 -34.61 -14.02
N HIS A 842 -16.15 -34.04 -12.96
CA HIS A 842 -15.62 -32.68 -12.92
C HIS A 842 -14.11 -32.63 -13.24
N GLY A 843 -13.55 -33.75 -13.73
CA GLY A 843 -12.17 -33.99 -14.16
C GLY A 843 -11.09 -33.64 -13.13
N PHE A 844 -11.36 -33.92 -11.85
CA PHE A 844 -10.38 -33.79 -10.78
C PHE A 844 -9.17 -34.73 -10.97
N PHE A 845 -9.41 -35.95 -11.45
CA PHE A 845 -8.39 -36.97 -11.68
C PHE A 845 -7.77 -36.92 -13.08
N ASP A 846 -8.23 -36.01 -13.95
CA ASP A 846 -7.70 -35.85 -15.32
C ASP A 846 -6.49 -34.91 -15.38
N SER A 847 -6.12 -34.30 -14.25
CA SER A 847 -5.12 -33.24 -14.16
C SER A 847 -3.96 -33.62 -13.25
N THR A 848 -2.78 -33.08 -13.52
CA THR A 848 -1.61 -33.36 -12.65
C THR A 848 -1.55 -32.44 -11.43
N ARG A 849 -2.00 -31.19 -11.57
CA ARG A 849 -1.99 -30.17 -10.52
C ARG A 849 -3.33 -29.46 -10.44
N VAL A 850 -3.92 -29.45 -9.26
CA VAL A 850 -5.23 -28.82 -9.02
C VAL A 850 -5.19 -27.93 -7.79
N ALA A 851 -6.01 -26.88 -7.80
CA ALA A 851 -6.15 -25.95 -6.69
C ALA A 851 -7.55 -26.02 -6.06
N LEU A 852 -7.63 -25.97 -4.73
CA LEU A 852 -8.85 -25.80 -3.96
C LEU A 852 -8.87 -24.41 -3.34
N VAL A 853 -9.98 -23.69 -3.50
CA VAL A 853 -10.20 -22.37 -2.92
C VAL A 853 -11.44 -22.40 -2.03
N ASP A 854 -11.27 -21.96 -0.78
CA ASP A 854 -12.31 -21.95 0.25
C ASP A 854 -11.95 -20.95 1.38
N ILE A 855 -12.87 -20.69 2.31
CA ILE A 855 -12.54 -20.00 3.58
C ILE A 855 -11.62 -20.88 4.44
N GLY A 856 -12.01 -22.15 4.64
CA GLY A 856 -11.18 -23.30 5.02
C GLY A 856 -10.15 -23.18 6.16
N TRP A 857 -10.58 -22.91 7.41
CA TRP A 857 -9.70 -22.70 8.58
C TRP A 857 -8.72 -23.85 8.92
N ASN A 858 -9.17 -25.11 8.82
CA ASN A 858 -8.41 -26.28 9.28
C ASN A 858 -7.92 -27.20 8.14
N GLY A 859 -8.23 -26.88 6.88
CA GLY A 859 -7.88 -27.75 5.74
C GLY A 859 -8.55 -29.13 5.75
N THR A 860 -9.60 -29.32 6.55
CA THR A 860 -10.22 -30.64 6.81
C THR A 860 -10.70 -31.34 5.53
N ILE A 861 -11.26 -30.58 4.57
CA ILE A 861 -11.72 -31.15 3.30
C ILE A 861 -10.53 -31.70 2.49
N GLN A 862 -9.47 -30.91 2.34
CA GLN A 862 -8.26 -31.35 1.63
C GLN A 862 -7.67 -32.59 2.29
N LYS A 863 -7.56 -32.62 3.62
CA LYS A 863 -7.10 -33.81 4.33
C LYS A 863 -7.96 -35.03 4.03
N PHE A 864 -9.28 -34.93 4.17
CA PHE A 864 -10.14 -36.08 3.92
C PHE A 864 -10.16 -36.52 2.45
N LEU A 865 -9.89 -35.63 1.51
CA LEU A 865 -9.65 -36.01 0.12
C LEU A 865 -8.34 -36.79 -0.04
N GLU A 866 -7.26 -36.36 0.62
CA GLU A 866 -5.99 -37.11 0.65
C GLU A 866 -6.18 -38.47 1.34
N ASP A 867 -6.85 -38.55 2.48
CA ASP A 867 -7.16 -39.82 3.16
C ASP A 867 -8.02 -40.75 2.28
N SER A 868 -8.90 -40.18 1.45
CA SER A 868 -9.81 -40.96 0.59
C SER A 868 -9.14 -41.49 -0.68
N PHE A 869 -8.21 -40.72 -1.25
CA PHE A 869 -7.79 -40.91 -2.64
C PHE A 869 -6.26 -40.85 -2.87
N SER A 870 -5.43 -40.48 -1.89
CA SER A 870 -3.98 -40.32 -2.11
C SER A 870 -3.25 -41.61 -2.52
N SER A 871 -3.83 -42.79 -2.26
CA SER A 871 -3.29 -44.07 -2.73
C SER A 871 -3.50 -44.31 -4.23
N ARG A 872 -4.30 -43.47 -4.91
CA ARG A 872 -4.53 -43.59 -6.34
C ARG A 872 -3.34 -43.04 -7.14
N PRO A 873 -2.93 -43.70 -8.23
CA PRO A 873 -1.80 -43.23 -9.05
C PRO A 873 -2.11 -41.96 -9.85
N ASP A 874 -3.39 -41.68 -10.10
CA ASP A 874 -3.90 -40.49 -10.81
C ASP A 874 -4.43 -39.41 -9.85
N PHE A 875 -4.11 -39.49 -8.55
CA PHE A 875 -4.44 -38.41 -7.62
C PHE A 875 -3.55 -37.19 -7.91
N PRO A 876 -4.14 -36.00 -8.15
CA PRO A 876 -3.37 -34.81 -8.50
C PRO A 876 -2.54 -34.29 -7.32
N GLU A 877 -1.50 -33.53 -7.63
CA GLU A 877 -0.88 -32.65 -6.65
C GLU A 877 -1.89 -31.56 -6.26
N LEU A 878 -2.41 -31.68 -5.03
CA LEU A 878 -3.49 -30.87 -4.50
C LEU A 878 -2.95 -29.66 -3.74
N HIS A 879 -3.25 -28.45 -4.22
CA HIS A 879 -2.91 -27.20 -3.55
C HIS A 879 -4.15 -26.54 -2.93
N GLY A 880 -4.20 -26.40 -1.60
CA GLY A 880 -5.26 -25.68 -0.89
C GLY A 880 -4.88 -24.23 -0.61
N TRP A 881 -5.65 -23.30 -1.15
CA TRP A 881 -5.50 -21.86 -0.95
C TRP A 881 -6.71 -21.30 -0.23
N TYR A 882 -6.57 -21.16 1.09
CA TYR A 882 -7.64 -20.80 1.99
C TYR A 882 -7.58 -19.34 2.38
N PHE A 883 -8.72 -18.73 2.71
CA PHE A 883 -8.74 -17.39 3.28
C PHE A 883 -7.88 -17.33 4.55
N ALA A 884 -7.99 -18.36 5.40
CA ALA A 884 -7.22 -18.48 6.63
C ALA A 884 -6.90 -19.93 6.96
N PHE A 885 -5.75 -20.20 7.61
CA PHE A 885 -5.32 -21.54 8.01
C PHE A 885 -4.72 -21.58 9.43
N VAL A 886 -5.17 -22.52 10.26
CA VAL A 886 -4.90 -22.57 11.72
C VAL A 886 -4.05 -23.79 12.11
N GLY A 887 -4.09 -24.88 11.34
CA GLY A 887 -3.25 -26.07 11.55
C GLY A 887 -3.38 -26.78 12.91
N GLN A 888 -4.36 -26.44 13.76
CA GLN A 888 -4.47 -26.98 15.13
C GLN A 888 -4.84 -28.46 15.21
N MET A 889 -5.64 -28.97 14.25
CA MET A 889 -6.25 -30.30 14.36
C MET A 889 -5.40 -31.43 13.76
N HIS A 890 -4.65 -31.12 12.71
CA HIS A 890 -3.94 -32.12 11.91
C HIS A 890 -2.50 -31.70 11.55
N GLY A 891 -2.03 -30.58 12.11
CA GLY A 891 -0.88 -29.89 11.53
C GLY A 891 -1.18 -29.45 10.10
N ASP A 892 -0.16 -29.46 9.26
CA ASP A 892 -0.30 -29.40 7.81
C ASP A 892 -0.49 -30.79 7.20
N PHE A 893 -0.61 -31.85 8.01
CA PHE A 893 -0.73 -33.26 7.59
C PHE A 893 0.32 -33.67 6.54
N GLY A 894 1.52 -33.06 6.57
CA GLY A 894 2.59 -33.32 5.61
C GLY A 894 2.40 -32.63 4.26
N ALA A 895 1.41 -31.75 4.11
CA ALA A 895 1.16 -30.98 2.89
C ALA A 895 2.15 -29.81 2.71
N GLY A 896 2.78 -29.31 3.78
CA GLY A 896 3.80 -28.26 3.69
C GLY A 896 3.29 -27.00 2.98
N GLU A 897 3.96 -26.62 1.88
CA GLU A 897 3.57 -25.47 1.05
C GLU A 897 2.30 -25.73 0.20
N ARG A 898 1.80 -26.97 0.11
CA ARG A 898 0.59 -27.32 -0.64
C ARG A 898 -0.70 -26.98 0.10
N ILE A 899 -0.63 -26.49 1.33
CA ILE A 899 -1.76 -25.89 2.05
C ILE A 899 -1.33 -24.53 2.56
N GLN A 900 -2.12 -23.48 2.31
CA GLN A 900 -1.78 -22.11 2.71
C GLN A 900 -3.03 -21.32 3.10
N GLY A 901 -2.93 -20.60 4.20
CA GLY A 901 -3.86 -19.53 4.53
C GLY A 901 -3.34 -18.20 4.00
N ILE A 902 -4.03 -17.58 3.05
CA ILE A 902 -3.54 -16.37 2.37
C ILE A 902 -3.61 -15.17 3.33
N MET A 903 -4.81 -14.83 3.86
CA MET A 903 -4.98 -13.66 4.74
C MET A 903 -4.51 -13.92 6.17
N PHE A 904 -4.62 -15.16 6.66
CA PHE A 904 -4.10 -15.58 7.96
C PHE A 904 -3.48 -16.97 7.85
N ASP A 905 -2.26 -17.16 8.36
CA ASP A 905 -1.69 -18.51 8.50
C ASP A 905 -1.02 -18.63 9.87
N GLN A 906 -1.52 -19.53 10.71
CA GLN A 906 -1.02 -19.71 12.07
C GLN A 906 0.48 -20.03 12.09
N ARG A 907 1.02 -20.69 11.05
CA ARG A 907 2.44 -21.03 10.96
C ARG A 907 3.34 -19.80 10.82
N ARG A 908 2.81 -18.69 10.29
CA ARG A 908 3.52 -17.38 10.26
C ARG A 908 3.68 -16.78 11.66
N ASN A 909 2.85 -17.20 12.62
CA ASN A 909 2.86 -16.72 14.01
C ASN A 909 2.82 -15.19 14.15
N ASP A 910 2.10 -14.51 13.25
CA ASP A 910 1.94 -13.06 13.27
C ASP A 910 0.71 -12.67 14.11
N PRO A 911 0.89 -11.92 15.23
CA PRO A 911 -0.22 -11.52 16.10
C PRO A 911 -1.21 -10.56 15.43
N TYR A 912 -0.81 -9.83 14.38
CA TYR A 912 -1.66 -8.87 13.68
C TYR A 912 -2.65 -9.56 12.73
N GLU A 913 -2.29 -10.71 12.17
CA GLU A 913 -3.18 -11.48 11.29
C GLU A 913 -4.37 -12.09 12.06
N ARG A 914 -4.20 -12.28 13.37
CA ARG A 914 -5.13 -13.02 14.21
C ARG A 914 -6.55 -12.44 14.24
N ALA A 915 -6.74 -11.15 13.93
CA ALA A 915 -8.07 -10.54 13.90
C ALA A 915 -9.05 -11.30 12.97
N VAL A 916 -8.54 -11.93 11.91
CA VAL A 916 -9.33 -12.77 10.99
C VAL A 916 -9.95 -13.98 11.70
N MET A 917 -9.28 -14.52 12.72
CA MET A 917 -9.71 -15.70 13.49
C MET A 917 -10.64 -15.38 14.68
N GLU A 918 -10.80 -14.11 15.04
CA GLU A 918 -11.54 -13.76 16.26
C GLU A 918 -13.06 -13.70 16.03
N PHE A 919 -13.51 -13.82 14.77
CA PHE A 919 -14.91 -13.93 14.38
C PHE A 919 -15.05 -14.56 12.98
N GLU A 920 -14.84 -15.88 12.92
CA GLU A 920 -14.79 -16.67 11.68
C GLU A 920 -16.11 -16.62 10.89
N GLU A 921 -17.23 -16.66 11.62
CA GLU A 921 -18.57 -16.77 11.08
C GLU A 921 -18.96 -15.56 10.21
N LEU A 922 -18.35 -14.39 10.46
CA LEU A 922 -18.55 -13.20 9.62
C LEU A 922 -18.10 -13.45 8.19
N PHE A 923 -16.95 -14.10 8.00
CA PHE A 923 -16.37 -14.35 6.68
C PHE A 923 -17.08 -15.51 5.99
N GLU A 924 -17.41 -16.56 6.72
CA GLU A 924 -18.20 -17.69 6.21
C GLU A 924 -19.58 -17.22 5.71
N GLN A 925 -20.30 -16.42 6.50
CA GLN A 925 -21.60 -15.86 6.07
C GLN A 925 -21.47 -14.89 4.89
N GLY A 926 -20.36 -14.15 4.80
CA GLY A 926 -20.10 -13.28 3.66
C GLY A 926 -19.87 -14.04 2.36
N ALA A 927 -19.23 -15.20 2.42
CA ALA A 927 -18.78 -15.95 1.23
C ALA A 927 -19.72 -17.07 0.79
N ARG A 928 -20.61 -17.55 1.67
CA ARG A 928 -21.50 -18.70 1.41
C ARG A 928 -22.49 -18.52 0.25
N SER A 929 -22.81 -19.64 -0.41
CA SER A 929 -23.97 -19.72 -1.32
C SER A 929 -25.32 -19.66 -0.59
N ALA A 930 -26.38 -19.37 -1.36
CA ALA A 930 -27.75 -19.39 -0.87
C ALA A 930 -28.31 -20.81 -0.69
N GLU A 931 -27.65 -21.82 -1.24
CA GLU A 931 -28.10 -23.22 -1.29
C GLU A 931 -27.86 -23.96 0.04
N GLY A 932 -28.52 -25.11 0.19
CA GLY A 932 -28.31 -26.00 1.33
C GLY A 932 -26.97 -26.76 1.25
N THR A 933 -26.43 -27.14 2.40
CA THR A 933 -25.21 -27.95 2.48
C THR A 933 -25.35 -29.28 1.74
N THR A 934 -24.30 -29.70 1.04
CA THR A 934 -24.25 -31.01 0.37
C THR A 934 -24.33 -32.14 1.39
N LEU A 935 -25.35 -32.98 1.25
CA LEU A 935 -25.63 -34.11 2.12
C LEU A 935 -25.04 -35.43 1.60
N GLY A 936 -24.88 -35.56 0.30
CA GLY A 936 -24.37 -36.75 -0.37
C GLY A 936 -24.51 -36.63 -1.88
N TYR A 937 -24.51 -37.76 -2.58
CA TYR A 937 -24.65 -37.81 -4.04
C TYR A 937 -25.60 -38.93 -4.47
N GLN A 938 -26.27 -38.72 -5.60
CA GLN A 938 -27.18 -39.68 -6.23
C GLN A 938 -26.94 -39.72 -7.75
N SER A 939 -26.99 -40.91 -8.34
CA SER A 939 -26.95 -41.06 -9.79
C SER A 939 -28.33 -40.86 -10.41
N ASP A 940 -28.40 -40.16 -11.53
CA ASP A 940 -29.60 -40.11 -12.35
C ASP A 940 -29.78 -41.37 -13.22
N GLY A 941 -30.88 -41.43 -13.97
CA GLY A 941 -31.17 -42.55 -14.88
C GLY A 941 -30.21 -42.70 -16.06
N GLU A 942 -29.35 -41.71 -16.31
CA GLU A 942 -28.31 -41.71 -17.35
C GLU A 942 -26.92 -42.04 -16.78
N GLY A 943 -26.82 -42.24 -15.46
CA GLY A 943 -25.59 -42.60 -14.76
C GLY A 943 -24.74 -41.43 -14.27
N ARG A 944 -25.18 -40.18 -14.47
CA ARG A 944 -24.47 -38.98 -13.99
C ARG A 944 -24.71 -38.77 -12.50
N VAL A 945 -23.71 -38.29 -11.78
CA VAL A 945 -23.78 -38.12 -10.33
C VAL A 945 -24.10 -36.67 -9.96
N HIS A 946 -25.21 -36.47 -9.25
CA HIS A 946 -25.67 -35.15 -8.79
C HIS A 946 -25.55 -35.02 -7.27
N PRO A 947 -25.21 -33.81 -6.75
CA PRO A 947 -25.21 -33.56 -5.32
C PRO A 947 -26.64 -33.56 -4.77
N VAL A 948 -26.82 -34.18 -3.61
CA VAL A 948 -28.07 -34.10 -2.83
C VAL A 948 -27.88 -33.00 -1.80
N LEU A 949 -28.67 -31.94 -1.89
CA LEU A 949 -28.59 -30.80 -0.98
C LEU A 949 -29.61 -30.93 0.16
N LYS A 950 -29.36 -30.23 1.28
CA LYS A 950 -30.32 -30.14 2.38
C LYS A 950 -31.58 -29.42 1.94
N GLU A 951 -32.75 -30.00 2.23
CA GLU A 951 -34.04 -29.43 1.86
C GLU A 951 -34.34 -28.12 2.59
N ASP A 952 -34.97 -27.17 1.90
CA ASP A 952 -35.41 -25.89 2.46
C ASP A 952 -36.50 -26.04 3.54
N SER A 953 -37.12 -27.21 3.64
CA SER A 953 -38.09 -27.59 4.67
C SER A 953 -37.45 -27.82 6.06
N ALA A 954 -36.12 -28.03 6.12
CA ALA A 954 -35.42 -28.35 7.36
C ALA A 954 -35.45 -27.17 8.36
N PRO A 955 -35.64 -27.41 9.67
CA PRO A 955 -35.84 -26.33 10.65
C PRO A 955 -34.69 -25.32 10.74
N ASP A 956 -33.43 -25.78 10.73
CA ASP A 956 -32.23 -24.93 10.79
C ASP A 956 -31.96 -24.20 9.47
N ARG A 957 -32.49 -24.73 8.36
CA ARG A 957 -32.36 -24.17 7.01
C ARG A 957 -33.28 -22.97 6.79
N GLN A 958 -34.44 -22.90 7.44
CA GLN A 958 -35.36 -21.78 7.33
C GLN A 958 -34.76 -20.45 7.79
N ASP A 959 -33.96 -20.49 8.86
CA ASP A 959 -33.28 -19.30 9.39
C ASP A 959 -32.14 -18.82 8.47
N GLU A 960 -31.40 -19.73 7.84
CA GLU A 960 -30.43 -19.37 6.80
C GLU A 960 -31.10 -18.66 5.60
N ILE A 961 -32.24 -19.21 5.14
CA ILE A 961 -33.00 -18.66 4.02
C ILE A 961 -33.48 -17.24 4.35
N SER A 962 -33.92 -17.01 5.58
CA SER A 962 -34.34 -15.68 6.03
C SER A 962 -33.22 -14.63 5.94
N CYS A 963 -31.95 -15.07 6.03
CA CYS A 963 -30.77 -14.21 5.94
C CYS A 963 -30.25 -14.04 4.50
N ASN A 964 -30.64 -14.88 3.55
CA ASN A 964 -30.13 -14.87 2.17
C ASN A 964 -30.23 -13.49 1.49
N PRO A 965 -31.37 -12.74 1.58
CA PRO A 965 -31.44 -11.41 0.99
C PRO A 965 -30.42 -10.42 1.58
N LEU A 966 -30.10 -10.55 2.88
CA LEU A 966 -29.11 -9.69 3.54
C LEU A 966 -27.69 -10.03 3.11
N ILE A 967 -27.41 -11.32 2.90
CA ILE A 967 -26.11 -11.80 2.44
C ILE A 967 -25.88 -11.45 0.98
N GLU A 968 -26.91 -11.53 0.15
CA GLU A 968 -26.85 -11.06 -1.23
C GLU A 968 -26.45 -9.57 -1.30
N ARG A 969 -26.95 -8.74 -0.36
CA ARG A 969 -26.51 -7.34 -0.24
C ARG A 969 -25.03 -7.21 0.13
N PHE A 970 -24.52 -7.99 1.09
CA PHE A 970 -23.08 -8.00 1.38
C PHE A 970 -22.26 -8.36 0.14
N GLN A 971 -22.64 -9.44 -0.54
CA GLN A 971 -21.94 -9.96 -1.71
C GLN A 971 -21.96 -8.97 -2.87
N GLN A 972 -23.09 -8.28 -3.09
CA GLN A 972 -23.18 -7.21 -4.07
C GLN A 972 -22.20 -6.07 -3.74
N GLY A 973 -22.10 -5.68 -2.47
CA GLY A 973 -21.11 -4.72 -1.99
C GLY A 973 -19.66 -5.16 -2.26
N VAL A 974 -19.35 -6.43 -1.97
CA VAL A 974 -18.01 -7.02 -2.24
C VAL A 974 -17.69 -6.99 -3.74
N LEU A 975 -18.63 -7.39 -4.60
CA LEU A 975 -18.41 -7.41 -6.05
C LEU A 975 -18.25 -6.00 -6.63
N THR A 976 -19.05 -5.03 -6.17
CA THR A 976 -18.85 -3.62 -6.54
C THR A 976 -17.48 -3.12 -6.09
N HIS A 977 -17.06 -3.44 -4.87
CA HIS A 977 -15.71 -3.12 -4.40
C HIS A 977 -14.62 -3.73 -5.29
N LEU A 978 -14.76 -5.01 -5.66
CA LEU A 978 -13.76 -5.74 -6.44
C LEU A 978 -13.44 -5.06 -7.77
N GLU A 979 -14.45 -4.55 -8.48
CA GLU A 979 -14.26 -3.85 -9.76
C GLU A 979 -13.37 -2.61 -9.60
N HIS A 980 -13.63 -1.82 -8.57
CA HIS A 980 -12.87 -0.60 -8.29
C HIS A 980 -11.51 -0.90 -7.65
N PHE A 981 -11.41 -1.98 -6.87
CA PHE A 981 -10.16 -2.54 -6.33
C PHE A 981 -9.23 -2.99 -7.46
N HIS A 982 -9.73 -3.76 -8.43
CA HIS A 982 -8.98 -4.19 -9.60
C HIS A 982 -8.43 -2.99 -10.39
N ALA A 983 -9.28 -1.99 -10.66
CA ALA A 983 -8.85 -0.76 -11.30
C ALA A 983 -7.76 -0.01 -10.50
N ALA A 984 -7.95 0.15 -9.18
CA ALA A 984 -6.94 0.80 -8.32
C ALA A 984 -5.63 0.01 -8.26
N TRP A 985 -5.70 -1.32 -8.25
CA TRP A 985 -4.53 -2.20 -8.34
C TRP A 985 -3.81 -2.06 -9.68
N ARG A 986 -4.53 -2.00 -10.80
CA ARG A 986 -3.95 -1.76 -12.14
C ARG A 986 -3.19 -0.44 -12.18
N LEU A 987 -3.77 0.62 -11.60
CA LEU A 987 -3.18 1.97 -11.51
C LEU A 987 -1.93 2.02 -10.62
N THR A 988 -1.98 1.42 -9.43
CA THR A 988 -0.91 1.54 -8.43
C THR A 988 0.17 0.47 -8.57
N GLY A 989 -0.20 -0.74 -8.97
CA GLY A 989 0.69 -1.89 -9.05
C GLY A 989 1.11 -2.49 -7.72
N TYR A 990 0.47 -2.12 -6.61
CA TYR A 990 0.82 -2.65 -5.30
C TYR A 990 0.56 -4.15 -5.22
N ASP A 991 1.48 -4.88 -4.58
CA ASP A 991 1.34 -6.32 -4.38
C ASP A 991 0.55 -6.64 -3.10
N PHE A 992 0.31 -7.94 -2.90
CA PHE A 992 -0.38 -8.47 -1.74
C PHE A 992 0.27 -8.03 -0.41
N ASP A 993 1.61 -8.10 -0.32
CA ASP A 993 2.34 -7.82 0.92
C ASP A 993 2.30 -6.33 1.28
N GLN A 994 2.19 -5.45 0.28
CA GLN A 994 2.05 -4.00 0.46
C GLN A 994 0.64 -3.56 0.91
N ILE A 995 -0.42 -4.26 0.46
CA ILE A 995 -1.82 -3.89 0.76
C ILE A 995 -2.28 -4.51 2.07
N ARG A 996 -1.89 -5.76 2.30
CA ARG A 996 -2.34 -6.60 3.41
C ARG A 996 -2.27 -5.94 4.79
N PRO A 997 -1.21 -5.21 5.20
CA PRO A 997 -1.14 -4.62 6.53
C PRO A 997 -2.30 -3.66 6.83
N TYR A 998 -2.71 -2.85 5.86
CA TYR A 998 -3.85 -1.94 6.03
C TYR A 998 -5.17 -2.71 6.07
N THR A 999 -5.33 -3.72 5.21
CA THR A 999 -6.52 -4.59 5.22
C THR A 999 -6.68 -5.30 6.56
N LEU A 1000 -5.60 -5.81 7.15
CA LEU A 1000 -5.63 -6.40 8.49
C LEU A 1000 -6.01 -5.39 9.57
N ALA A 1001 -5.56 -4.13 9.46
CA ALA A 1001 -5.99 -3.06 10.37
C ALA A 1001 -7.49 -2.73 10.23
N LEU A 1002 -8.03 -2.76 9.01
CA LEU A 1002 -9.47 -2.60 8.76
C LEU A 1002 -10.29 -3.75 9.37
N VAL A 1003 -9.83 -5.00 9.19
CA VAL A 1003 -10.44 -6.19 9.79
C VAL A 1003 -10.34 -6.14 11.32
N GLU A 1004 -9.20 -5.75 11.87
CA GLU A 1004 -9.04 -5.59 13.32
C GLU A 1004 -10.00 -4.55 13.88
N ARG A 1005 -10.17 -3.40 13.20
CA ARG A 1005 -11.18 -2.41 13.57
C ARG A 1005 -12.60 -2.99 13.51
N ALA A 1006 -12.90 -3.85 12.53
CA ALA A 1006 -14.22 -4.46 12.37
C ALA A 1006 -14.54 -5.52 13.42
N VAL A 1007 -13.59 -6.42 13.64
CA VAL A 1007 -13.80 -7.63 14.44
C VAL A 1007 -13.49 -7.35 15.92
N ILE A 1008 -12.43 -6.61 16.22
CA ILE A 1008 -11.99 -6.36 17.60
C ILE A 1008 -12.60 -5.09 18.18
N HIS A 1009 -12.79 -4.06 17.36
CA HIS A 1009 -13.33 -2.77 17.78
C HIS A 1009 -14.60 -2.36 17.03
N PRO A 1010 -15.62 -3.24 16.92
CA PRO A 1010 -16.83 -2.94 16.16
C PRO A 1010 -17.58 -1.74 16.75
N THR A 1011 -18.20 -0.97 15.87
CA THR A 1011 -19.20 0.03 16.25
C THR A 1011 -20.50 -0.64 16.68
N ARG A 1012 -21.35 0.09 17.39
CA ARG A 1012 -22.65 -0.47 17.85
C ARG A 1012 -23.59 -0.76 16.69
N GLU A 1013 -23.52 0.05 15.63
CA GLU A 1013 -24.33 -0.13 14.44
C GLU A 1013 -23.94 -1.41 13.72
N GLU A 1014 -22.64 -1.67 13.57
CA GLU A 1014 -22.13 -2.94 13.02
C GLU A 1014 -22.52 -4.13 13.90
N VAL A 1015 -22.40 -4.03 15.22
CA VAL A 1015 -22.88 -5.10 16.11
C VAL A 1015 -24.37 -5.37 15.87
N ALA A 1016 -25.21 -4.33 15.83
CA ALA A 1016 -26.64 -4.48 15.61
C ALA A 1016 -26.99 -5.04 14.22
N LEU A 1017 -26.20 -4.72 13.20
CA LEU A 1017 -26.33 -5.20 11.83
C LEU A 1017 -26.01 -6.71 11.73
N ILE A 1018 -24.82 -7.10 12.22
CA ILE A 1018 -24.32 -8.48 12.12
C ILE A 1018 -25.12 -9.43 13.03
N SER A 1019 -25.59 -8.95 14.17
CA SER A 1019 -26.37 -9.77 15.12
C SER A 1019 -27.68 -10.33 14.56
N ARG A 1020 -28.17 -9.80 13.43
CA ARG A 1020 -29.40 -10.27 12.76
C ARG A 1020 -29.17 -11.50 11.89
N LEU A 1021 -27.91 -11.84 11.62
CA LEU A 1021 -27.56 -13.01 10.82
C LEU A 1021 -27.61 -14.27 11.69
N ALA A 1022 -28.13 -15.34 11.12
CA ALA A 1022 -28.09 -16.68 11.69
C ALA A 1022 -26.92 -17.47 11.07
N HIS A 1023 -26.19 -18.22 11.89
CA HIS A 1023 -25.12 -19.10 11.44
C HIS A 1023 -25.37 -20.56 11.88
N THR A 1024 -25.00 -21.48 11.01
CA THR A 1024 -25.25 -22.94 11.07
C THR A 1024 -23.94 -23.63 10.75
N GLU A 1025 -23.46 -24.48 11.66
CA GLU A 1025 -22.16 -25.12 11.54
C GLU A 1025 -22.17 -26.31 10.54
N ASP A 1026 -21.09 -26.42 9.74
CA ASP A 1026 -20.95 -27.28 8.54
C ASP A 1026 -21.05 -28.80 8.71
N PHE A 1027 -21.15 -29.33 9.94
CA PHE A 1027 -21.36 -30.77 10.18
C PHE A 1027 -22.84 -31.17 10.23
N GLY A 1028 -23.76 -30.27 9.83
CA GLY A 1028 -25.19 -30.54 9.83
C GLY A 1028 -25.81 -30.55 11.23
N HIS A 1029 -25.34 -29.67 12.12
CA HIS A 1029 -25.93 -29.52 13.44
C HIS A 1029 -27.24 -28.75 13.36
N ASP A 1030 -28.28 -29.25 14.03
CA ASP A 1030 -29.57 -28.53 14.26
C ASP A 1030 -29.42 -27.33 15.24
N ALA A 1031 -28.19 -26.88 15.49
CA ALA A 1031 -27.88 -25.86 16.49
C ALA A 1031 -27.57 -24.53 15.81
N LEU A 1032 -28.57 -23.64 15.79
CA LEU A 1032 -28.41 -22.25 15.39
C LEU A 1032 -27.49 -21.50 16.34
N LEU A 1033 -26.41 -20.96 15.79
CA LEU A 1033 -25.55 -20.00 16.48
C LEU A 1033 -26.09 -18.61 16.20
N ALA A 1034 -26.62 -17.96 17.23
CA ALA A 1034 -26.90 -16.53 17.14
C ALA A 1034 -25.56 -15.78 17.09
N LEU A 1035 -25.31 -15.08 15.99
CA LEU A 1035 -24.12 -14.22 15.82
C LEU A 1035 -24.18 -12.95 16.70
N GLY A 1036 -25.36 -12.69 17.28
CA GLY A 1036 -25.55 -11.59 18.20
C GLY A 1036 -24.84 -11.77 19.53
N PRO A 1037 -24.53 -10.65 20.22
CA PRO A 1037 -23.85 -10.71 21.50
C PRO A 1037 -24.73 -11.42 22.52
N GLY A 1038 -24.24 -12.52 23.09
CA GLY A 1038 -24.86 -13.13 24.25
C GLY A 1038 -25.07 -12.06 25.34
N THR A 1039 -26.15 -12.14 26.12
CA THR A 1039 -26.51 -11.08 27.08
C THR A 1039 -25.46 -10.94 28.21
N VAL A 1040 -24.41 -10.15 28.00
CA VAL A 1040 -23.51 -9.68 29.07
C VAL A 1040 -24.28 -8.63 29.86
N ARG A 1041 -24.58 -8.91 31.12
CA ARG A 1041 -25.25 -7.94 32.00
C ARG A 1041 -24.17 -7.17 32.77
N ARG A 1042 -24.45 -5.93 33.19
CA ARG A 1042 -23.52 -5.15 34.03
C ARG A 1042 -23.06 -5.90 35.30
N ARG A 1043 -23.92 -6.76 35.87
CA ARG A 1043 -23.58 -7.64 37.00
C ARG A 1043 -22.53 -8.71 36.69
N ASP A 1044 -22.40 -9.11 35.43
CA ASP A 1044 -21.42 -10.10 34.98
C ASP A 1044 -20.01 -9.47 34.98
N LEU A 1045 -19.89 -8.16 34.74
CA LEU A 1045 -18.63 -7.40 34.85
C LEU A 1045 -18.02 -7.44 36.26
N LEU A 1046 -18.87 -7.61 37.29
CA LEU A 1046 -18.47 -7.72 38.69
C LEU A 1046 -18.00 -9.14 39.06
N ARG A 1047 -18.08 -10.11 38.13
CA ARG A 1047 -17.68 -11.52 38.35
C ARG A 1047 -16.68 -11.96 37.28
N PRO A 1048 -15.38 -11.61 37.41
CA PRO A 1048 -14.38 -11.76 36.34
C PRO A 1048 -14.24 -13.18 35.79
N ARG A 1049 -14.26 -14.21 36.66
CA ARG A 1049 -14.17 -15.62 36.23
C ARG A 1049 -15.38 -16.05 35.41
N ALA A 1050 -16.58 -15.79 35.92
CA ALA A 1050 -17.82 -16.10 35.21
C ALA A 1050 -17.97 -15.32 33.90
N LEU A 1051 -17.48 -14.08 33.85
CA LEU A 1051 -17.44 -13.28 32.61
C LEU A 1051 -16.50 -13.90 31.58
N VAL A 1052 -15.28 -14.30 31.97
CA VAL A 1052 -14.32 -14.95 31.06
C VAL A 1052 -14.88 -16.26 30.53
N ASP A 1053 -15.48 -17.09 31.38
CA ASP A 1053 -16.09 -18.35 30.96
C ASP A 1053 -17.28 -18.14 30.03
N LYS A 1054 -18.05 -17.08 30.25
CA LYS A 1054 -19.18 -16.70 29.39
C LYS A 1054 -18.70 -16.16 28.04
N LEU A 1055 -17.69 -15.29 28.03
CA LEU A 1055 -17.09 -14.75 26.80
C LEU A 1055 -16.47 -15.86 25.95
N ARG A 1056 -15.80 -16.84 26.55
CA ARG A 1056 -15.23 -18.01 25.84
C ARG A 1056 -16.25 -18.86 25.09
N ARG A 1057 -17.54 -18.76 25.44
CA ARG A 1057 -18.64 -19.51 24.80
C ARG A 1057 -19.39 -18.70 23.76
N MET A 1058 -19.04 -17.43 23.55
CA MET A 1058 -19.67 -16.57 22.55
C MET A 1058 -18.90 -16.65 21.24
N ALA A 1059 -19.63 -16.62 20.12
CA ALA A 1059 -19.07 -16.50 18.77
C ALA A 1059 -18.26 -15.20 18.61
N TRP A 1060 -18.79 -14.10 19.15
CA TRP A 1060 -18.17 -12.78 19.03
C TRP A 1060 -18.04 -12.03 20.38
N PRO A 1061 -17.05 -12.38 21.21
CA PRO A 1061 -16.83 -11.76 22.52
C PRO A 1061 -16.64 -10.24 22.46
N GLN A 1062 -15.95 -9.75 21.44
CA GLN A 1062 -15.61 -8.34 21.24
C GLN A 1062 -16.85 -7.51 20.87
N GLY A 1063 -17.74 -8.05 20.03
CA GLY A 1063 -19.05 -7.45 19.75
C GLY A 1063 -19.93 -7.36 21.00
N ALA A 1064 -19.90 -8.41 21.83
CA ALA A 1064 -20.62 -8.42 23.11
C ALA A 1064 -20.16 -7.34 24.06
N MET A 1065 -18.86 -7.08 24.16
CA MET A 1065 -18.33 -6.02 25.00
C MET A 1065 -18.57 -4.62 24.42
N ALA A 1066 -18.51 -4.44 23.09
CA ALA A 1066 -18.84 -3.18 22.43
C ALA A 1066 -20.30 -2.75 22.69
N SER A 1067 -21.22 -3.71 22.79
CA SER A 1067 -22.63 -3.45 23.15
C SER A 1067 -22.82 -2.85 24.55
N GLN A 1068 -21.88 -3.08 25.49
CA GLN A 1068 -22.02 -2.71 26.91
C GLN A 1068 -21.61 -1.27 27.24
N ARG A 1069 -21.20 -0.47 26.25
CA ARG A 1069 -20.72 0.92 26.42
C ARG A 1069 -19.49 1.05 27.35
N VAL A 1070 -18.58 0.09 27.31
CA VAL A 1070 -17.32 0.14 28.08
C VAL A 1070 -16.15 0.27 27.10
N PRO A 1071 -15.69 1.50 26.76
CA PRO A 1071 -14.76 1.73 25.65
C PRO A 1071 -13.42 0.99 25.80
N LEU A 1072 -12.96 0.82 27.04
CA LEU A 1072 -11.68 0.18 27.34
C LEU A 1072 -11.74 -1.36 27.39
N ALA A 1073 -12.93 -1.95 27.32
CA ALA A 1073 -13.07 -3.39 27.51
C ALA A 1073 -12.43 -4.21 26.38
N ASN A 1074 -12.62 -3.81 25.13
CA ASN A 1074 -12.02 -4.50 23.98
C ASN A 1074 -10.50 -4.31 23.96
N LEU A 1075 -10.01 -3.13 24.34
CA LEU A 1075 -8.58 -2.87 24.50
C LEU A 1075 -7.95 -3.77 25.59
N ALA A 1076 -8.62 -3.92 26.73
CA ALA A 1076 -8.17 -4.80 27.81
C ALA A 1076 -8.18 -6.29 27.40
N LEU A 1077 -9.23 -6.74 26.70
CA LEU A 1077 -9.29 -8.10 26.15
C LEU A 1077 -8.15 -8.36 25.17
N ARG A 1078 -7.90 -7.42 24.25
CA ARG A 1078 -6.79 -7.49 23.28
C ARG A 1078 -5.43 -7.51 23.98
N GLY A 1079 -5.22 -6.67 24.98
CA GLY A 1079 -3.99 -6.66 25.79
C GLY A 1079 -3.74 -7.97 26.53
N LEU A 1080 -4.78 -8.56 27.14
CA LEU A 1080 -4.69 -9.86 27.81
C LEU A 1080 -4.36 -10.99 26.83
N GLN A 1081 -4.91 -10.94 25.62
CA GLN A 1081 -4.63 -11.90 24.56
C GLN A 1081 -3.18 -11.79 24.09
N PHE A 1082 -2.68 -10.58 23.86
CA PHE A 1082 -1.28 -10.32 23.51
C PHE A 1082 -0.31 -10.84 24.59
N LEU A 1083 -0.61 -10.62 25.87
CA LEU A 1083 0.18 -11.14 26.99
C LEU A 1083 0.20 -12.68 27.05
N ARG A 1084 -0.92 -13.34 26.76
CA ARG A 1084 -0.98 -14.82 26.68
C ARG A 1084 -0.12 -15.35 25.53
N ILE A 1085 -0.13 -14.68 24.38
CA ILE A 1085 0.68 -15.04 23.22
C ILE A 1085 2.16 -14.87 23.53
N ARG A 1086 2.58 -13.72 24.08
CA ARG A 1086 3.97 -13.50 24.51
C ARG A 1086 4.46 -14.58 25.49
N ARG A 1087 3.60 -15.03 26.40
CA ARG A 1087 3.93 -16.13 27.32
C ARG A 1087 4.09 -17.47 26.61
N ARG A 1088 3.30 -17.76 25.56
CA ARG A 1088 3.46 -18.98 24.73
C ARG A 1088 4.67 -18.95 23.81
N ILE A 1089 5.11 -17.77 23.37
CA ILE A 1089 6.33 -17.60 22.54
C ILE A 1089 7.59 -17.68 23.41
N ALA A 1090 7.50 -17.24 24.68
CA ALA A 1090 8.60 -17.32 25.64
C ALA A 1090 8.75 -18.69 26.32
N GLN A 1091 7.77 -19.59 26.12
CA GLN A 1091 7.79 -21.00 26.53
C GLN A 1091 8.19 -21.85 25.33
#